data_AF-A0A534U1W7-F1
#
_entry.id   AF-A0A534U1W7-F1
#
_cell.length_a   1.000
_cell.length_b   1.000
_cell.length_c   1.000
_cell.angle_alpha   90.00
_cell.angle_beta   90.00
_cell.angle_gamma   90.00
#
_symmetry.space_group_name_H-M   'P 1'
#
loop_
_entity.id
_entity.type
_entity.pdbx_description
1 polymer ?
#
loop_
_entity_poly.entity_id
_entity_poly.type
_entity_poly.pdbx_seq_one_letter_code
_entity_poly.pdbx_strand_id
1 'polypeptide(L)'
;MPVQVGAVTPTRTRTATPTRTRTATRTPTPTVTATPRLDHIVLSPTTVTRDVGETQSYVATGVLTDGSTKNLTQKVVYSSSNRSVVVAPNDPASKSRVLAVGPGTAIISAVDPATGVSSSGGDATFIVRAPPTATRSATPTPRTTVATATRTPTPPAPTPRLDHISLSPATVTRDVGQTQSFVATGVLTDGSTTNVTQQVVYSSSDSSVVVAPNDPIRKSRVTAVGPGIAIISAVDPASGASSSGGGDATFTVRTPPTPTLSGAATPSGTGATPTRTVKPTPTPTATPRLVSLVVSPSTARRTVGTTVNFSATGTFEDGGTKNLTQHVVYVSSDATVAAAPNAAPNKGTIDAVGVGTAAISAHDPVTGISSTNTGGDATLTVVTGSGGSSSPHASPSPHATPVLSHLDDPTAAKAANVCQRRTARTGGRFVAKQLGRLDKCAAGIFKCIQLKPGDQPCLDTAGEKCRAALAAISADEDTLTATIAKSCDGVQATHLTAAEGLGYDSVNASCTADFGGAIGDAATLAQCLTHQHECRAEALLALEQPRIGELLALAGIDLGTSSCLENLGGNGADVNDPTVTGKTLSRCTRAINAAGTRFVTRKLGGLERCVSGLFACIQTKPTDAACQTRAARRCAAEFNEISNAAAALGPAIDKQCATLDFSVLQLPAGAYVSADAVTAECALHGIATLATLGEYERCLVRQHHCLAEELLRFELPRAEELLGSAGLTLASPFCPAP
;
A
#
# COMPACT_ATOMS: atom_id res chain seq x y z
N MET A 1 -17.80 111.31 12.75
CA MET A 1 -16.84 112.37 13.12
C MET A 1 -16.57 112.26 14.61
N PRO A 2 -15.34 112.54 15.09
CA PRO A 2 -14.08 111.83 14.89
C PRO A 2 -13.61 111.28 16.27
N VAL A 3 -12.48 110.60 16.49
CA VAL A 3 -11.09 111.03 16.31
C VAL A 3 -10.19 109.80 16.38
N GLN A 4 -9.36 109.64 15.35
CA GLN A 4 -8.16 108.80 15.32
C GLN A 4 -7.10 109.34 16.27
N VAL A 5 -6.25 108.48 16.85
CA VAL A 5 -4.80 108.56 16.64
C VAL A 5 -4.23 107.15 16.72
N GLY A 6 -3.53 106.71 15.67
CA GLY A 6 -2.74 105.48 15.66
C GLY A 6 -1.28 105.73 16.04
N ALA A 7 -0.58 104.66 16.43
CA ALA A 7 0.68 104.23 15.81
C ALA A 7 1.56 103.39 16.76
N VAL A 8 1.79 102.15 16.29
CA VAL A 8 3.07 101.44 16.22
C VAL A 8 3.63 100.71 17.45
N THR A 9 3.64 99.39 17.25
CA THR A 9 4.27 98.22 17.87
C THR A 9 5.74 98.40 18.30
N PRO A 10 6.18 97.67 19.36
CA PRO A 10 7.08 96.54 19.08
C PRO A 10 6.81 95.26 19.90
N THR A 11 6.89 94.14 19.17
CA THR A 11 7.71 92.96 19.46
C THR A 11 7.47 92.15 20.75
N ARG A 12 6.93 90.93 20.54
CA ARG A 12 7.28 89.61 21.13
C ARG A 12 7.51 89.60 22.66
N THR A 13 6.84 88.77 23.46
CA THR A 13 6.56 87.35 23.29
C THR A 13 5.55 87.02 24.39
N ARG A 14 4.36 86.51 24.05
CA ARG A 14 3.30 86.32 25.04
C ARG A 14 3.48 85.01 25.79
N THR A 15 4.06 85.07 26.98
CA THR A 15 3.85 84.07 28.03
C THR A 15 2.43 84.29 28.58
N ALA A 16 1.53 83.31 28.38
CA ALA A 16 0.17 83.38 28.90
C ALA A 16 -0.07 82.26 29.92
N THR A 17 -0.40 82.74 31.12
CA THR A 17 -0.98 82.13 32.31
C THR A 17 -2.08 81.09 31.99
N PRO A 18 -2.24 80.02 32.80
CA PRO A 18 -3.02 78.85 32.43
C PRO A 18 -4.52 79.06 32.67
N THR A 19 -5.31 78.87 31.60
CA THR A 19 -6.75 78.69 31.69
C THR A 19 -7.09 77.26 31.29
N ARG A 20 -7.79 76.58 32.20
CA ARG A 20 -8.24 75.18 32.22
C ARG A 20 -8.72 74.66 30.85
N THR A 21 -7.98 73.71 30.26
CA THR A 21 -8.36 73.00 29.03
C THR A 21 -8.50 71.50 29.30
N ARG A 22 -9.60 70.95 28.77
CA ARG A 22 -10.06 69.57 28.84
C ARG A 22 -8.93 68.57 28.54
N THR A 23 -8.67 67.66 29.48
CA THR A 23 -7.74 66.52 29.30
C THR A 23 -8.27 65.62 28.19
N ALA A 24 -7.76 65.80 26.97
CA ALA A 24 -7.86 64.79 25.92
C ALA A 24 -6.65 63.88 26.07
N THR A 25 -6.85 62.73 26.70
CA THR A 25 -5.91 61.62 26.66
C THR A 25 -5.67 61.28 25.19
N ARG A 26 -4.47 61.58 24.68
CA ARG A 26 -4.07 61.20 23.32
C ARG A 26 -3.89 59.68 23.33
N THR A 27 -4.95 58.95 23.00
CA THR A 27 -4.88 57.52 22.70
C THR A 27 -3.80 57.33 21.63
N PRO A 28 -2.83 56.42 21.82
CA PRO A 28 -1.84 56.14 20.79
C PRO A 28 -2.58 55.72 19.52
N THR A 29 -2.30 56.40 18.42
CA THR A 29 -2.73 55.99 17.09
C THR A 29 -2.24 54.56 16.89
N PRO A 30 -3.12 53.57 16.61
CA PRO A 30 -2.67 52.22 16.36
C PRO A 30 -1.75 52.26 15.13
N THR A 31 -0.47 51.97 15.33
CA THR A 31 0.42 51.66 14.23
C THR A 31 -0.14 50.41 13.57
N VAL A 32 -0.77 50.57 12.40
CA VAL A 32 -1.18 49.44 11.56
C VAL A 32 0.11 48.76 11.12
N THR A 33 0.53 47.77 11.88
CA THR A 33 1.66 46.92 11.52
C THR A 33 1.15 46.03 10.39
N ALA A 34 1.48 46.39 9.15
CA ALA A 34 1.17 45.56 8.00
C ALA A 34 1.74 44.16 8.24
N THR A 35 0.90 43.13 8.15
CA THR A 35 1.34 41.75 8.39
C THR A 35 2.33 41.34 7.30
N PRO A 36 3.54 40.87 7.67
CA PRO A 36 4.56 40.52 6.69
C PRO A 36 4.09 39.33 5.83
N ARG A 37 4.16 39.50 4.50
CA ARG A 37 3.75 38.49 3.52
C ARG A 37 4.96 37.71 3.02
N LEU A 38 4.72 36.51 2.49
CA LEU A 38 5.76 35.65 1.92
C LEU A 38 6.29 36.28 0.63
N ASP A 39 7.60 36.49 0.56
CA ASP A 39 8.30 37.12 -0.57
C ASP A 39 8.87 36.05 -1.52
N HIS A 40 9.75 35.17 -1.02
CA HIS A 40 10.31 34.03 -1.78
C HIS A 40 10.67 32.84 -0.87
N ILE A 41 10.96 31.69 -1.49
CA ILE A 41 11.34 30.44 -0.80
C ILE A 41 12.78 30.06 -1.16
N VAL A 42 13.56 29.61 -0.17
CA VAL A 42 14.92 29.10 -0.36
C VAL A 42 15.01 27.64 0.09
N LEU A 43 15.58 26.79 -0.77
CA LEU A 43 15.84 25.38 -0.47
C LEU A 43 17.27 25.14 0.01
N SER A 44 17.40 24.32 1.06
CA SER A 44 18.71 23.87 1.57
C SER A 44 18.72 22.35 1.74
N PRO A 45 19.79 21.64 1.36
CA PRO A 45 21.00 22.14 0.68
C PRO A 45 20.72 22.65 -0.74
N THR A 46 21.52 23.57 -1.29
CA THR A 46 21.34 24.10 -2.66
C THR A 46 21.91 23.20 -3.75
N THR A 47 22.80 22.26 -3.42
CA THR A 47 23.30 21.25 -4.35
C THR A 47 23.46 19.90 -3.67
N VAL A 48 22.99 18.85 -4.32
CA VAL A 48 23.02 17.47 -3.81
C VAL A 48 23.52 16.52 -4.90
N THR A 49 24.36 15.56 -4.52
CA THR A 49 24.73 14.44 -5.39
C THR A 49 24.40 13.12 -4.73
N ARG A 50 23.68 12.25 -5.43
CA ARG A 50 23.22 10.94 -4.95
C ARG A 50 23.36 9.87 -6.03
N ASP A 51 23.30 8.62 -5.63
CA ASP A 51 23.28 7.49 -6.57
C ASP A 51 21.82 7.06 -6.82
N VAL A 52 21.56 6.35 -7.93
CA VAL A 52 20.20 5.89 -8.27
C VAL A 52 19.65 5.00 -7.14
N GLY A 53 18.44 5.29 -6.67
CA GLY A 53 17.78 4.61 -5.56
C GLY A 53 17.89 5.32 -4.21
N GLU A 54 18.78 6.32 -4.08
CA GLU A 54 18.92 7.08 -2.84
C GLU A 54 17.90 8.22 -2.71
N THR A 55 17.53 8.57 -1.48
CA THR A 55 16.63 9.70 -1.18
C THR A 55 17.36 10.87 -0.54
N GLN A 56 16.78 12.06 -0.63
CA GLN A 56 17.28 13.28 -0.01
C GLN A 56 16.10 14.13 0.47
N SER A 57 16.24 14.78 1.62
CA SER A 57 15.26 15.75 2.10
C SER A 57 15.78 17.19 1.98
N TYR A 58 14.90 18.12 1.64
CA TYR A 58 15.17 19.56 1.64
C TYR A 58 14.60 20.27 2.88
N VAL A 59 15.16 21.42 3.23
CA VAL A 59 14.55 22.39 4.14
C VAL A 59 14.09 23.58 3.28
N ALA A 60 12.79 23.86 3.29
CA ALA A 60 12.23 25.05 2.64
C ALA A 60 12.03 26.17 3.64
N THR A 61 12.75 27.27 3.46
CA THR A 61 12.66 28.47 4.29
C THR A 61 12.00 29.58 3.49
N GLY A 62 10.83 30.03 3.94
CA GLY A 62 10.15 31.20 3.37
C GLY A 62 10.69 32.49 3.98
N VAL A 63 11.15 33.41 3.14
CA VAL A 63 11.58 34.75 3.55
C VAL A 63 10.39 35.71 3.37
N LEU A 64 10.09 36.49 4.40
CA LEU A 64 8.97 37.44 4.41
C LEU A 64 9.43 38.84 3.99
N THR A 65 8.50 39.71 3.62
CA THR A 65 8.77 41.10 3.16
C THR A 65 9.48 41.99 4.20
N ASP A 66 9.46 41.62 5.47
CA ASP A 66 10.19 42.31 6.55
C ASP A 66 11.58 41.71 6.84
N GLY A 67 12.00 40.73 6.04
CA GLY A 67 13.27 40.02 6.17
C GLY A 67 13.27 38.86 7.16
N SER A 68 12.16 38.60 7.87
CA SER A 68 12.06 37.46 8.79
C SER A 68 11.80 36.14 8.03
N THR A 69 12.10 34.99 8.66
CA THR A 69 12.01 33.67 8.00
C THR A 69 10.99 32.73 8.66
N LYS A 70 10.33 31.88 7.87
CA LYS A 70 9.44 30.81 8.34
C LYS A 70 9.85 29.45 7.75
N ASN A 71 9.80 28.41 8.58
CA ASN A 71 9.98 27.05 8.09
C ASN A 71 8.70 26.57 7.38
N LEU A 72 8.82 26.30 6.09
CA LEU A 72 7.74 25.84 5.23
C LEU A 72 7.98 24.41 4.71
N THR A 73 8.97 23.69 5.25
CA THR A 73 9.48 22.42 4.75
C THR A 73 8.40 21.37 4.46
N GLN A 74 7.34 21.31 5.27
CA GLN A 74 6.22 20.37 5.10
C GLN A 74 4.93 21.04 4.58
N LYS A 75 4.99 22.35 4.32
CA LYS A 75 3.84 23.16 3.89
C LYS A 75 3.88 23.46 2.40
N VAL A 76 5.07 23.53 1.81
CA VAL A 76 5.28 23.71 0.37
C VAL A 76 5.17 22.39 -0.40
N VAL A 77 4.94 22.50 -1.70
CA VAL A 77 4.99 21.40 -2.66
C VAL A 77 6.27 21.50 -3.46
N TYR A 78 7.06 20.44 -3.48
CA TYR A 78 8.33 20.33 -4.20
C TYR A 78 8.09 19.76 -5.60
N SER A 79 8.82 20.25 -6.60
CA SER A 79 8.77 19.74 -7.97
C SER A 79 10.18 19.50 -8.48
N SER A 80 10.31 18.61 -9.46
CA SER A 80 11.57 18.32 -10.15
C SER A 80 11.40 18.67 -11.63
N SER A 81 12.40 19.35 -12.21
CA SER A 81 12.42 19.66 -13.64
C SER A 81 12.58 18.42 -14.53
N ASN A 82 13.06 17.29 -13.98
CA ASN A 82 13.20 16.03 -14.70
C ASN A 82 12.95 14.82 -13.78
N ARG A 83 11.74 14.23 -13.87
CA ARG A 83 11.33 13.07 -13.07
C ARG A 83 11.97 11.75 -13.48
N SER A 84 12.61 11.66 -14.65
CA SER A 84 13.44 10.50 -15.00
C SER A 84 14.79 10.50 -14.28
N VAL A 85 15.15 11.60 -13.61
CA VAL A 85 16.38 11.73 -12.81
C VAL A 85 16.05 11.78 -11.33
N VAL A 86 15.14 12.68 -10.91
CA VAL A 86 14.72 12.83 -9.50
C VAL A 86 13.23 13.02 -9.41
N VAL A 87 12.56 12.24 -8.57
CA VAL A 87 11.13 12.36 -8.26
C VAL A 87 10.95 13.07 -6.92
N ALA A 88 10.01 14.01 -6.83
CA ALA A 88 9.59 14.64 -5.58
C ALA A 88 8.18 14.13 -5.22
N PRO A 89 8.03 13.08 -4.38
CA PRO A 89 6.75 12.43 -4.11
C PRO A 89 5.77 13.30 -3.32
N ASN A 90 6.24 14.32 -2.60
CA ASN A 90 5.41 15.19 -1.76
C ASN A 90 4.55 14.45 -0.72
N ASP A 91 5.06 13.32 -0.22
CA ASP A 91 4.38 12.53 0.81
C ASP A 91 3.90 13.42 1.96
N PRO A 92 2.63 13.35 2.40
CA PRO A 92 2.12 14.19 3.48
C PRO A 92 2.91 14.10 4.79
N ALA A 93 3.63 12.99 5.01
CA ALA A 93 4.50 12.77 6.16
C ALA A 93 5.95 13.28 5.97
N SER A 94 6.39 13.54 4.73
CA SER A 94 7.75 14.01 4.41
C SER A 94 7.78 14.65 3.01
N LYS A 95 7.07 15.77 2.83
CA LYS A 95 6.90 16.43 1.53
C LYS A 95 8.22 16.83 0.88
N SER A 96 9.20 17.14 1.71
CA SER A 96 10.54 17.55 1.33
C SER A 96 11.45 16.43 0.81
N ARG A 97 11.04 15.17 0.92
CA ARG A 97 11.83 14.03 0.46
C ARG A 97 11.73 13.93 -1.07
N VAL A 98 12.86 13.74 -1.73
CA VAL A 98 12.97 13.45 -3.16
C VAL A 98 13.80 12.18 -3.36
N LEU A 99 13.55 11.43 -4.42
CA LEU A 99 14.17 10.14 -4.74
C LEU A 99 14.93 10.22 -6.08
N ALA A 100 16.19 9.81 -6.08
CA ALA A 100 16.97 9.65 -7.30
C ALA A 100 16.54 8.38 -8.05
N VAL A 101 16.06 8.50 -9.29
CA VAL A 101 15.50 7.38 -10.07
C VAL A 101 16.23 7.08 -11.37
N GLY A 102 17.11 7.98 -11.84
CA GLY A 102 17.94 7.75 -13.02
C GLY A 102 19.10 8.74 -13.12
N PRO A 103 20.19 8.39 -13.82
CA PRO A 103 21.37 9.26 -13.90
C PRO A 103 21.10 10.54 -14.69
N GLY A 104 21.66 11.66 -14.23
CA GLY A 104 21.47 12.97 -14.86
C GLY A 104 21.44 14.11 -13.85
N THR A 105 21.01 15.30 -14.29
CA THR A 105 20.83 16.48 -13.42
C THR A 105 19.40 17.00 -13.48
N ALA A 106 18.82 17.33 -12.33
CA ALA A 106 17.49 17.92 -12.19
C ALA A 106 17.52 19.14 -11.26
N ILE A 107 16.60 20.09 -11.48
CA ILE A 107 16.40 21.24 -10.61
C ILE A 107 15.17 20.95 -9.75
N ILE A 108 15.31 21.14 -8.44
CA ILE A 108 14.23 21.01 -7.46
C ILE A 108 13.74 22.41 -7.08
N SER A 109 12.45 22.65 -7.28
CA SER A 109 11.76 23.89 -6.92
C SER A 109 10.69 23.62 -5.86
N ALA A 110 10.24 24.65 -5.15
CA ALA A 110 9.15 24.55 -4.18
C ALA A 110 8.14 25.70 -4.33
N VAL A 111 6.85 25.40 -4.15
CA VAL A 111 5.75 26.38 -4.21
C VAL A 111 4.89 26.27 -2.95
N ASP A 112 4.60 27.40 -2.30
CA ASP A 112 3.63 27.45 -1.21
C ASP A 112 2.20 27.44 -1.78
N PRO A 113 1.39 26.38 -1.55
CA PRO A 113 0.06 26.26 -2.14
C PRO A 113 -0.94 27.29 -1.59
N ALA A 114 -0.66 27.89 -0.42
CA ALA A 114 -1.55 28.90 0.17
C ALA A 114 -1.41 30.28 -0.47
N THR A 115 -0.24 30.60 -1.01
CA THR A 115 0.08 31.95 -1.53
C THR A 115 0.47 31.96 -3.00
N GLY A 116 0.86 30.82 -3.58
CA GLY A 116 1.33 30.69 -4.96
C GLY A 116 2.78 31.12 -5.16
N VAL A 117 3.47 31.57 -4.11
CA VAL A 117 4.87 32.01 -4.17
C VAL A 117 5.79 30.81 -4.34
N SER A 118 6.75 30.91 -5.27
CA SER A 118 7.71 29.85 -5.60
C SER A 118 9.14 30.20 -5.18
N SER A 119 10.05 29.24 -5.28
CA SER A 119 11.49 29.40 -5.03
C SER A 119 12.26 30.09 -6.16
N SER A 120 11.66 31.05 -6.88
CA SER A 120 12.30 31.71 -8.04
C SER A 120 13.60 32.45 -7.63
N GLY A 121 14.75 31.78 -7.78
CA GLY A 121 16.08 32.22 -7.35
C GLY A 121 16.70 31.44 -6.18
N GLY A 122 15.95 30.53 -5.55
CA GLY A 122 16.37 29.68 -4.42
C GLY A 122 16.17 28.18 -4.65
N ASP A 123 16.11 27.75 -5.92
CA ASP A 123 16.02 26.34 -6.33
C ASP A 123 17.29 25.54 -5.98
N ALA A 124 17.14 24.23 -5.83
CA ALA A 124 18.26 23.33 -5.54
C ALA A 124 18.63 22.48 -6.75
N THR A 125 19.94 22.31 -7.00
CA THR A 125 20.45 21.42 -8.06
C THR A 125 20.66 20.01 -7.53
N PHE A 126 20.18 19.00 -8.26
CA PHE A 126 20.28 17.60 -7.89
C PHE A 126 20.99 16.81 -8.98
N ILE A 127 22.06 16.10 -8.62
CA ILE A 127 22.90 15.32 -9.53
C ILE A 127 22.80 13.85 -9.17
N VAL A 128 22.44 12.99 -10.12
CA VAL A 128 22.35 11.54 -9.94
C VAL A 128 23.42 10.84 -10.76
N ARG A 129 24.27 10.04 -10.11
CA ARG A 129 25.36 9.31 -10.78
C ARG A 129 24.90 7.98 -11.35
N ALA A 130 25.45 7.60 -12.50
CA ALA A 130 25.23 6.29 -13.10
C ALA A 130 25.97 5.19 -12.31
N PRO A 131 25.38 3.99 -12.15
CA PRO A 131 26.06 2.88 -11.51
C PRO A 131 27.29 2.44 -12.36
N PRO A 132 28.40 2.01 -11.73
CA PRO A 132 29.58 1.57 -12.47
C PRO A 132 29.28 0.29 -13.26
N THR A 133 29.31 0.38 -14.58
CA THR A 133 29.07 -0.75 -15.49
C THR A 133 30.28 -1.70 -15.47
N ALA A 134 30.14 -2.86 -14.83
CA ALA A 134 31.16 -3.91 -14.89
C ALA A 134 31.11 -4.62 -16.25
N THR A 135 31.95 -4.23 -17.20
CA THR A 135 32.13 -4.95 -18.47
C THR A 135 33.21 -6.04 -18.30
N ARG A 136 32.80 -7.30 -18.36
CA ARG A 136 33.70 -8.46 -18.35
C ARG A 136 34.03 -8.86 -19.78
N SER A 137 35.25 -8.61 -20.24
CA SER A 137 35.78 -9.17 -21.49
C SER A 137 37.10 -9.89 -21.21
N ALA A 138 37.13 -11.19 -21.53
CA ALA A 138 38.30 -12.05 -21.39
C ALA A 138 38.87 -12.34 -22.77
N THR A 139 40.15 -12.03 -23.00
CA THR A 139 41.10 -12.77 -23.86
C THR A 139 42.51 -12.19 -23.63
N PRO A 140 43.54 -13.01 -23.34
CA PRO A 140 44.90 -12.53 -23.10
C PRO A 140 45.78 -12.64 -24.37
N THR A 141 46.60 -11.62 -24.65
CA THR A 141 47.89 -11.72 -25.39
C THR A 141 48.63 -10.36 -25.31
N PRO A 142 49.96 -10.31 -25.54
CA PRO A 142 50.85 -9.59 -24.63
C PRO A 142 51.31 -8.21 -25.10
N ARG A 143 51.55 -7.36 -24.09
CA ARG A 143 52.57 -6.31 -23.94
C ARG A 143 53.10 -5.64 -25.22
N THR A 144 52.75 -4.37 -25.40
CA THR A 144 53.71 -3.34 -25.83
C THR A 144 53.39 -2.02 -25.12
N THR A 145 54.42 -1.47 -24.50
CA THR A 145 54.43 -0.28 -23.63
C THR A 145 54.32 1.02 -24.42
N VAL A 146 53.45 1.93 -23.99
CA VAL A 146 53.68 3.38 -24.03
C VAL A 146 53.08 4.01 -22.77
N ALA A 147 53.87 4.89 -22.14
CA ALA A 147 53.63 5.48 -20.83
C ALA A 147 52.60 6.62 -20.86
N THR A 148 51.69 6.63 -19.88
CA THR A 148 51.02 7.86 -19.43
C THR A 148 50.78 7.79 -17.91
N ALA A 149 51.12 8.89 -17.24
CA ALA A 149 51.21 9.03 -15.80
C ALA A 149 49.93 8.63 -15.03
N THR A 150 50.10 7.86 -13.94
CA THR A 150 49.04 7.49 -13.02
C THR A 150 49.35 8.05 -11.63
N ARG A 151 48.46 8.95 -11.14
CA ARG A 151 48.40 9.34 -9.73
C ARG A 151 48.00 8.11 -8.92
N THR A 152 48.71 7.88 -7.83
CA THR A 152 48.42 6.86 -6.82
C THR A 152 47.04 7.15 -6.19
N PRO A 153 46.04 6.25 -6.29
CA PRO A 153 44.81 6.40 -5.54
C PRO A 153 45.05 5.98 -4.09
N THR A 154 44.83 6.92 -3.18
CA THR A 154 44.70 6.66 -1.74
C THR A 154 43.54 5.69 -1.50
N PRO A 155 43.66 4.70 -0.60
CA PRO A 155 42.57 3.75 -0.33
C PRO A 155 41.31 4.51 0.14
N PRO A 156 40.11 4.11 -0.30
CA PRO A 156 38.88 4.71 0.20
C PRO A 156 38.78 4.45 1.71
N ALA A 157 38.51 5.52 2.46
CA ALA A 157 38.27 5.45 3.89
C ALA A 157 37.09 4.50 4.18
N PRO A 158 37.14 3.73 5.28
CA PRO A 158 36.07 2.80 5.62
C PRO A 158 34.75 3.55 5.81
N THR A 159 33.66 2.95 5.32
CA THR A 159 32.31 3.50 5.44
C THR A 159 31.88 3.56 6.91
N PRO A 160 31.35 4.70 7.38
CA PRO A 160 30.94 4.85 8.77
C PRO A 160 29.70 3.98 9.04
N ARG A 161 29.77 3.14 10.08
CA ARG A 161 28.67 2.28 10.54
C ARG A 161 27.99 2.87 11.77
N LEU A 162 26.73 2.47 11.99
CA LEU A 162 25.92 2.88 13.15
C LEU A 162 26.52 2.33 14.45
N ASP A 163 26.80 3.24 15.38
CA ASP A 163 27.45 2.93 16.66
C ASP A 163 26.40 2.79 17.78
N HIS A 164 25.65 3.85 18.09
CA HIS A 164 24.60 3.83 19.10
C HIS A 164 23.41 4.75 18.75
N ILE A 165 22.29 4.63 19.47
CA ILE A 165 21.05 5.38 19.23
C ILE A 165 20.70 6.24 20.45
N SER A 166 20.18 7.45 20.24
CA SER A 166 19.63 8.32 21.29
C SER A 166 18.18 8.67 21.01
N LEU A 167 17.35 8.67 22.05
CA LEU A 167 15.93 9.03 21.99
C LEU A 167 15.67 10.45 22.50
N SER A 168 14.77 11.16 21.83
CA SER A 168 14.29 12.48 22.24
C SER A 168 12.75 12.54 22.19
N PRO A 169 12.06 13.04 23.22
CA PRO A 169 12.61 13.59 24.47
C PRO A 169 13.22 12.50 25.36
N ALA A 170 14.30 12.79 26.09
CA ALA A 170 14.93 11.82 27.01
C ALA A 170 14.07 11.53 28.26
N THR A 171 13.16 12.42 28.63
CA THR A 171 12.22 12.23 29.74
C THR A 171 10.83 12.69 29.38
N VAL A 172 9.81 11.87 29.65
CA VAL A 172 8.41 12.15 29.34
C VAL A 172 7.51 11.84 30.52
N THR A 173 6.54 12.71 30.81
CA THR A 173 5.47 12.47 31.78
C THR A 173 4.10 12.58 31.12
N ARG A 174 3.25 11.56 31.27
CA ARG A 174 1.88 11.52 30.73
C ARG A 174 0.90 10.86 31.69
N ASP A 175 -0.38 11.11 31.50
CA ASP A 175 -1.45 10.43 32.23
C ASP A 175 -1.85 9.12 31.51
N VAL A 176 -2.40 8.16 32.26
CA VAL A 176 -2.90 6.89 31.69
C VAL A 176 -3.89 7.15 30.54
N GLY A 177 -3.69 6.47 29.41
CA GLY A 177 -4.49 6.59 28.19
C GLY A 177 -3.94 7.56 27.14
N GLN A 178 -2.92 8.37 27.47
CA GLN A 178 -2.27 9.28 26.50
C GLN A 178 -1.17 8.58 25.69
N THR A 179 -0.83 9.17 24.54
CA THR A 179 0.23 8.67 23.63
C THR A 179 1.36 9.68 23.48
N GLN A 180 2.55 9.20 23.14
CA GLN A 180 3.75 10.01 22.90
C GLN A 180 4.56 9.42 21.75
N SER A 181 5.15 10.26 20.90
CA SER A 181 6.13 9.82 19.89
C SER A 181 7.55 10.22 20.26
N PHE A 182 8.52 9.38 19.92
CA PHE A 182 9.95 9.66 20.09
C PHE A 182 10.65 9.94 18.75
N VAL A 183 11.75 10.68 18.80
CA VAL A 183 12.72 10.80 17.70
C VAL A 183 13.93 9.96 18.07
N ALA A 184 14.30 8.99 17.22
CA ALA A 184 15.53 8.23 17.36
C ALA A 184 16.62 8.78 16.43
N THR A 185 17.75 9.13 17.02
CA THR A 185 18.93 9.62 16.31
C THR A 185 20.06 8.61 16.48
N GLY A 186 20.52 8.03 15.38
CA GLY A 186 21.67 7.15 15.36
C GLY A 186 22.95 7.94 15.21
N VAL A 187 23.97 7.63 16.01
CA VAL A 187 25.32 8.20 15.94
C VAL A 187 26.21 7.17 15.24
N LEU A 188 26.94 7.60 14.23
CA LEU A 188 27.85 6.78 13.43
C LEU A 188 29.26 6.77 14.06
N THR A 189 30.07 5.77 13.71
CA THR A 189 31.46 5.60 14.17
C THR A 189 32.40 6.76 13.83
N ASP A 190 32.04 7.62 12.87
CA ASP A 190 32.75 8.86 12.54
C ASP A 190 32.26 10.09 13.35
N GLY A 191 31.32 9.88 14.28
CA GLY A 191 30.73 10.90 15.14
C GLY A 191 29.56 11.66 14.50
N SER A 192 29.19 11.38 13.25
CA SER A 192 28.04 12.01 12.60
C SER A 192 26.71 11.39 13.03
N THR A 193 25.58 12.10 12.84
CA THR A 193 24.25 11.66 13.31
C THR A 193 23.21 11.54 12.19
N THR A 194 22.37 10.51 12.23
CA THR A 194 21.29 10.25 11.26
C THR A 194 19.96 10.01 11.96
N ASN A 195 18.84 10.46 11.38
CA ASN A 195 17.51 10.16 11.92
C ASN A 195 17.07 8.76 11.50
N VAL A 196 16.83 7.89 12.48
CA VAL A 196 16.45 6.48 12.29
C VAL A 196 15.08 6.16 12.90
N THR A 197 14.27 7.18 13.20
CA THR A 197 12.99 7.09 13.95
C THR A 197 11.99 6.05 13.44
N GLN A 198 11.93 5.79 12.13
CA GLN A 198 11.03 4.79 11.54
C GLN A 198 11.75 3.51 11.08
N GLN A 199 13.06 3.48 11.24
CA GLN A 199 13.93 2.36 10.90
C GLN A 199 14.15 1.46 12.12
N VAL A 200 14.20 2.05 13.32
CA VAL A 200 14.38 1.35 14.59
C VAL A 200 13.07 0.75 15.13
N VAL A 201 13.21 -0.23 16.02
CA VAL A 201 12.13 -0.84 16.79
C VAL A 201 12.21 -0.35 18.23
N TYR A 202 11.07 0.09 18.79
CA TYR A 202 10.96 0.63 20.14
C TYR A 202 10.47 -0.45 21.11
N SER A 203 11.04 -0.50 22.31
CA SER A 203 10.69 -1.44 23.38
C SER A 203 10.44 -0.69 24.68
N SER A 204 9.64 -1.30 25.57
CA SER A 204 9.37 -0.77 26.91
C SER A 204 9.82 -1.79 27.95
N SER A 205 10.48 -1.32 29.01
CA SER A 205 10.91 -2.17 30.12
C SER A 205 9.74 -2.76 30.91
N ASP A 206 8.58 -2.10 30.89
CA ASP A 206 7.36 -2.55 31.55
C ASP A 206 6.12 -2.23 30.70
N SER A 207 5.59 -3.26 30.03
CA SER A 207 4.40 -3.15 29.19
C SER A 207 3.10 -2.97 29.97
N SER A 208 3.11 -3.12 31.31
CA SER A 208 1.97 -2.78 32.17
C SER A 208 1.90 -1.29 32.49
N VAL A 209 2.97 -0.53 32.20
CA VAL A 209 3.07 0.92 32.39
C VAL A 209 3.02 1.65 31.05
N VAL A 210 3.85 1.25 30.07
CA VAL A 210 3.88 1.83 28.71
C VAL A 210 3.99 0.73 27.65
N VAL A 211 3.14 0.77 26.63
CA VAL A 211 3.20 -0.15 25.48
C VAL A 211 3.80 0.55 24.26
N ALA A 212 4.74 -0.11 23.58
CA ALA A 212 5.31 0.32 22.29
C ALA A 212 4.77 -0.59 21.16
N PRO A 213 3.73 -0.17 20.42
CA PRO A 213 3.06 -1.03 19.44
C PRO A 213 3.83 -1.24 18.14
N ASN A 214 4.85 -0.42 17.84
CA ASN A 214 5.66 -0.49 16.62
C ASN A 214 4.84 -0.55 15.31
N ASP A 215 3.76 0.24 15.25
CA ASP A 215 2.88 0.34 14.07
C ASP A 215 3.68 0.65 12.79
N PRO A 216 3.43 -0.03 11.65
CA PRO A 216 4.21 0.15 10.42
C PRO A 216 4.29 1.60 9.91
N ILE A 217 3.30 2.43 10.23
CA ILE A 217 3.17 3.83 9.81
C ILE A 217 3.61 4.78 10.95
N ARG A 218 3.51 4.38 12.22
CA ARG A 218 3.83 5.21 13.41
C ARG A 218 4.68 4.47 14.45
N LYS A 219 5.81 3.85 14.04
CA LYS A 219 6.64 3.00 14.90
C LYS A 219 7.09 3.64 16.22
N SER A 220 7.39 4.94 16.20
CA SER A 220 7.87 5.68 17.37
C SER A 220 6.82 6.06 18.42
N ARG A 221 5.54 5.75 18.18
CA ARG A 221 4.43 6.09 19.10
C ARG A 221 4.29 5.03 20.19
N VAL A 222 4.34 5.46 21.45
CA VAL A 222 4.04 4.64 22.64
C VAL A 222 2.77 5.11 23.35
N THR A 223 2.13 4.22 24.10
CA THR A 223 0.86 4.48 24.82
C THR A 223 1.01 4.18 26.31
N ALA A 224 0.62 5.12 27.16
CA ALA A 224 0.60 4.94 28.61
C ALA A 224 -0.62 4.10 29.04
N VAL A 225 -0.40 2.97 29.72
CA VAL A 225 -1.45 1.99 30.04
C VAL A 225 -1.64 1.74 31.54
N GLY A 226 -0.66 2.06 32.39
CA GLY A 226 -0.76 1.93 33.85
C GLY A 226 0.21 2.87 34.58
N PRO A 227 -0.08 3.27 35.84
CA PRO A 227 0.77 4.19 36.58
C PRO A 227 2.11 3.53 36.95
N GLY A 228 3.21 4.27 36.83
CA GLY A 228 4.55 3.74 37.09
C GLY A 228 5.64 4.45 36.29
N ILE A 229 6.86 3.90 36.30
CA ILE A 229 8.00 4.39 35.50
C ILE A 229 8.43 3.25 34.58
N ALA A 230 8.55 3.52 33.29
CA ALA A 230 9.08 2.60 32.29
C ALA A 230 10.23 3.24 31.51
N ILE A 231 11.21 2.44 31.10
CA ILE A 231 12.31 2.85 30.23
C ILE A 231 11.94 2.46 28.80
N ILE A 232 12.08 3.39 27.86
CA ILE A 232 11.87 3.17 26.44
C ILE A 232 13.23 3.10 25.75
N SER A 233 13.48 2.01 25.05
CA SER A 233 14.71 1.76 24.30
C SER A 233 14.40 1.55 22.81
N ALA A 234 15.36 1.81 21.92
CA ALA A 234 15.24 1.58 20.49
C ALA A 234 16.45 0.79 19.93
N VAL A 235 16.18 -0.11 18.99
CA VAL A 235 17.19 -0.95 18.32
C VAL A 235 17.02 -0.87 16.81
N ASP A 236 18.11 -0.63 16.07
CA ASP A 236 18.13 -0.71 14.62
C ASP A 236 18.19 -2.18 14.16
N PRO A 237 17.20 -2.69 13.41
CA PRO A 237 17.15 -4.09 13.01
C PRO A 237 18.18 -4.47 11.95
N ALA A 238 18.76 -3.51 11.23
CA ALA A 238 19.76 -3.77 10.19
C ALA A 238 21.18 -3.92 10.76
N SER A 239 21.53 -3.15 11.79
CA SER A 239 22.88 -3.14 12.39
C SER A 239 22.96 -3.75 13.79
N GLY A 240 21.84 -3.88 14.50
CA GLY A 240 21.81 -4.29 15.91
C GLY A 240 22.20 -3.19 16.90
N ALA A 241 22.53 -1.98 16.43
CA ALA A 241 22.85 -0.84 17.30
C ALA A 241 21.64 -0.47 18.16
N SER A 242 21.86 -0.09 19.42
CA SER A 242 20.79 0.17 20.39
C SER A 242 21.01 1.45 21.19
N SER A 243 19.95 1.91 21.87
CA SER A 243 19.99 3.03 22.81
C SER A 243 20.38 2.67 24.24
N SER A 244 20.58 1.38 24.54
CA SER A 244 20.86 0.85 25.88
C SER A 244 22.21 1.30 26.50
N GLY A 245 23.05 2.01 25.74
CA GLY A 245 24.32 2.62 26.20
C GLY A 245 24.19 4.04 26.79
N GLY A 246 22.98 4.50 27.12
CA GLY A 246 22.73 5.83 27.72
C GLY A 246 21.84 6.77 26.89
N GLY A 247 21.25 6.27 25.81
CA GLY A 247 20.34 7.01 24.92
C GLY A 247 18.85 6.68 25.12
N ASP A 248 18.51 5.89 26.13
CA ASP A 248 17.13 5.51 26.46
C ASP A 248 16.31 6.69 27.00
N ALA A 249 14.99 6.61 26.83
CA ALA A 249 14.08 7.61 27.37
C ALA A 249 13.35 7.10 28.62
N THR A 250 13.28 7.92 29.68
CA THR A 250 12.50 7.60 30.88
C THR A 250 11.07 8.10 30.74
N PHE A 251 10.09 7.22 30.96
CA PHE A 251 8.67 7.51 30.82
C PHE A 251 7.92 7.34 32.14
N THR A 252 7.37 8.43 32.67
CA THR A 252 6.60 8.43 33.92
C THR A 252 5.11 8.55 33.62
N VAL A 253 4.32 7.57 34.07
CA VAL A 253 2.87 7.55 33.92
C VAL A 253 2.20 7.87 35.25
N ARG A 254 1.36 8.91 35.26
CA ARG A 254 0.62 9.36 36.44
C ARG A 254 -0.84 8.94 36.40
N THR A 255 -1.44 8.78 37.57
CA THR A 255 -2.90 8.68 37.68
C THR A 255 -3.54 10.06 37.43
N PRO A 256 -4.66 10.12 36.68
CA PRO A 256 -5.37 11.38 36.44
C PRO A 256 -5.80 12.03 37.77
N PRO A 257 -5.69 13.35 37.94
CA PRO A 257 -6.24 14.01 39.12
C PRO A 257 -7.77 13.80 39.14
N THR A 258 -8.29 13.26 40.24
CA THR A 258 -9.73 13.14 40.47
C THR A 258 -10.34 14.55 40.44
N PRO A 259 -11.34 14.84 39.58
CA PRO A 259 -11.98 16.14 39.60
C PRO A 259 -12.74 16.30 40.93
N THR A 260 -12.29 17.21 41.79
CA THR A 260 -13.05 17.64 42.95
C THR A 260 -14.25 18.45 42.47
N LEU A 261 -15.43 17.84 42.46
CA LEU A 261 -16.70 18.53 42.25
C LEU A 261 -17.01 19.42 43.46
N SER A 262 -16.75 20.71 43.32
CA SER A 262 -17.33 21.73 44.20
C SER A 262 -18.77 22.00 43.74
N GLY A 263 -19.74 21.54 44.52
CA GLY A 263 -21.13 21.95 44.41
C GLY A 263 -22.13 20.81 44.24
N ALA A 264 -22.51 20.17 45.34
CA ALA A 264 -23.80 19.49 45.44
C ALA A 264 -24.30 19.60 46.88
N ALA A 265 -25.46 20.24 47.03
CA ALA A 265 -26.17 20.40 48.28
C ALA A 265 -26.54 19.03 48.89
N THR A 266 -26.51 18.98 50.21
CA THR A 266 -26.95 17.88 51.05
C THR A 266 -28.42 17.53 50.78
N PRO A 267 -28.75 16.23 50.69
CA PRO A 267 -29.98 15.74 51.29
C PRO A 267 -29.67 14.68 52.35
N SER A 268 -30.26 14.90 53.52
CA SER A 268 -30.42 13.91 54.58
C SER A 268 -31.35 12.79 54.08
N GLY A 269 -30.97 11.53 54.27
CA GLY A 269 -31.80 10.39 53.87
C GLY A 269 -31.15 9.05 54.18
N THR A 270 -31.45 8.51 55.35
CA THR A 270 -31.08 7.19 55.86
C THR A 270 -31.63 6.07 54.96
N GLY A 271 -30.76 5.20 54.44
CA GLY A 271 -31.17 3.98 53.71
C GLY A 271 -29.99 3.01 53.55
N ALA A 272 -30.10 1.85 54.19
CA ALA A 272 -29.09 0.79 54.17
C ALA A 272 -28.87 0.23 52.75
N THR A 273 -27.61 0.06 52.35
CA THR A 273 -27.20 -0.54 51.07
C THR A 273 -26.53 -1.90 51.32
N PRO A 274 -26.87 -2.97 50.59
CA PRO A 274 -26.36 -4.32 50.83
C PRO A 274 -24.89 -4.48 50.39
N THR A 275 -24.14 -5.24 51.18
CA THR A 275 -22.73 -5.58 50.95
C THR A 275 -22.60 -6.53 49.75
N ARG A 276 -21.99 -6.08 48.65
CA ARG A 276 -21.59 -6.94 47.52
C ARG A 276 -20.19 -7.45 47.76
N THR A 277 -20.07 -8.75 48.05
CA THR A 277 -18.80 -9.49 48.12
C THR A 277 -18.12 -9.44 46.75
N VAL A 278 -16.98 -8.76 46.66
CA VAL A 278 -16.16 -8.72 45.45
C VAL A 278 -15.37 -10.03 45.37
N LYS A 279 -15.67 -10.84 44.34
CA LYS A 279 -14.86 -11.99 43.96
C LYS A 279 -13.43 -11.50 43.66
N PRO A 280 -12.37 -12.11 44.22
CA PRO A 280 -11.00 -11.66 43.97
C PRO A 280 -10.72 -11.68 42.47
N THR A 281 -10.29 -10.52 41.96
CA THR A 281 -9.80 -10.34 40.60
C THR A 281 -8.62 -11.30 40.37
N PRO A 282 -8.60 -12.09 39.28
CA PRO A 282 -7.49 -12.98 39.00
C PRO A 282 -6.19 -12.18 38.91
N THR A 283 -5.19 -12.58 39.69
CA THR A 283 -3.81 -12.08 39.58
C THR A 283 -3.35 -12.27 38.12
N PRO A 284 -2.83 -11.23 37.44
CA PRO A 284 -2.34 -11.38 36.07
C PRO A 284 -1.19 -12.38 36.07
N THR A 285 -1.37 -13.49 35.37
CA THR A 285 -0.32 -14.48 35.11
C THR A 285 0.79 -13.80 34.31
N ALA A 286 2.01 -13.79 34.85
CA ALA A 286 3.17 -13.26 34.15
C ALA A 286 3.33 -14.02 32.81
N THR A 287 3.35 -13.29 31.70
CA THR A 287 3.65 -13.86 30.37
C THR A 287 5.12 -14.28 30.34
N PRO A 288 5.42 -15.55 30.01
CA PRO A 288 6.79 -16.05 29.99
C PRO A 288 7.60 -15.34 28.89
N ARG A 289 8.88 -15.05 29.15
CA ARG A 289 9.77 -14.36 28.21
C ARG A 289 10.30 -15.34 27.17
N LEU A 290 10.57 -14.87 25.95
CA LEU A 290 11.22 -15.67 24.91
C LEU A 290 12.69 -15.90 25.29
N VAL A 291 13.21 -17.10 25.00
CA VAL A 291 14.60 -17.52 25.33
C VAL A 291 15.38 -17.92 24.07
N SER A 292 14.76 -18.61 23.12
CA SER A 292 15.43 -19.03 21.88
C SER A 292 14.52 -19.02 20.66
N LEU A 293 15.12 -18.95 19.48
CA LEU A 293 14.41 -18.95 18.20
C LEU A 293 15.06 -19.95 17.22
N VAL A 294 14.25 -20.76 16.55
CA VAL A 294 14.71 -21.76 15.58
C VAL A 294 13.94 -21.66 14.27
N VAL A 295 14.66 -21.67 13.15
CA VAL A 295 14.13 -21.63 11.79
C VAL A 295 14.05 -23.05 11.22
N SER A 296 12.89 -23.42 10.68
CA SER A 296 12.60 -24.75 10.11
C SER A 296 11.98 -24.63 8.71
N PRO A 297 12.42 -25.43 7.71
CA PRO A 297 13.43 -26.49 7.81
C PRO A 297 14.85 -25.93 8.02
N SER A 298 15.72 -26.63 8.74
CA SER A 298 17.10 -26.17 9.00
C SER A 298 18.00 -26.23 7.74
N THR A 299 17.60 -27.02 6.74
CA THR A 299 18.26 -27.06 5.43
C THR A 299 17.23 -27.17 4.31
N ALA A 300 17.36 -26.35 3.27
CA ALA A 300 16.52 -26.42 2.08
C ALA A 300 17.37 -26.34 0.80
N ARG A 301 16.95 -27.02 -0.26
CA ARG A 301 17.56 -26.94 -1.59
C ARG A 301 16.52 -26.54 -2.63
N ARG A 302 16.82 -25.51 -3.42
CA ARG A 302 15.92 -24.94 -4.42
C ARG A 302 16.64 -24.61 -5.72
N THR A 303 15.89 -24.52 -6.80
CA THR A 303 16.41 -24.02 -8.08
C THR A 303 16.21 -22.51 -8.15
N VAL A 304 17.10 -21.80 -8.84
CA VAL A 304 16.92 -20.38 -9.12
C VAL A 304 15.53 -20.12 -9.73
N GLY A 305 14.84 -19.08 -9.27
CA GLY A 305 13.50 -18.70 -9.70
C GLY A 305 12.36 -19.38 -8.95
N THR A 306 12.64 -20.12 -7.87
CA THR A 306 11.62 -20.75 -7.01
C THR A 306 11.64 -20.16 -5.61
N THR A 307 10.59 -20.40 -4.82
CA THR A 307 10.47 -19.92 -3.44
C THR A 307 10.55 -21.08 -2.42
N VAL A 308 10.87 -20.76 -1.18
CA VAL A 308 10.81 -21.68 -0.04
C VAL A 308 10.23 -20.96 1.18
N ASN A 309 9.36 -21.65 1.91
CA ASN A 309 8.79 -21.14 3.14
C ASN A 309 9.55 -21.69 4.34
N PHE A 310 10.08 -20.80 5.17
CA PHE A 310 10.61 -21.11 6.48
C PHE A 310 9.60 -20.73 7.57
N SER A 311 9.68 -21.43 8.69
CA SER A 311 8.90 -21.18 9.90
C SER A 311 9.83 -20.90 11.07
N ALA A 312 9.48 -19.93 11.91
CA ALA A 312 10.26 -19.56 13.09
C ALA A 312 9.48 -19.97 14.35
N THR A 313 10.10 -20.80 15.17
CA THR A 313 9.52 -21.28 16.44
C THR A 313 10.33 -20.75 17.60
N GLY A 314 9.68 -20.06 18.53
CA GLY A 314 10.28 -19.50 19.73
C GLY A 314 10.05 -20.38 20.96
N THR A 315 11.07 -20.58 21.79
CA THR A 315 10.98 -21.27 23.10
C THR A 315 11.01 -20.25 24.22
N PHE A 316 10.11 -20.38 25.20
CA PHE A 316 9.93 -19.43 26.31
C PHE A 316 10.51 -19.96 27.63
N GLU A 317 10.68 -19.10 28.63
CA GLU A 317 11.27 -19.43 29.95
C GLU A 317 10.52 -20.54 30.71
N ASP A 318 9.22 -20.70 30.44
CA ASP A 318 8.39 -21.78 30.99
C ASP A 318 8.57 -23.12 30.26
N GLY A 319 9.47 -23.17 29.26
CA GLY A 319 9.72 -24.33 28.40
C GLY A 319 8.72 -24.49 27.26
N GLY A 320 7.70 -23.63 27.14
CA GLY A 320 6.73 -23.68 26.06
C GLY A 320 7.31 -23.21 24.72
N THR A 321 6.70 -23.62 23.60
CA THR A 321 7.08 -23.17 22.25
C THR A 321 5.91 -22.51 21.53
N LYS A 322 6.14 -21.44 20.76
CA LYS A 322 5.13 -20.83 19.87
C LYS A 322 5.68 -20.58 18.48
N ASN A 323 4.82 -20.69 17.47
CA ASN A 323 5.13 -20.27 16.11
C ASN A 323 5.10 -18.74 16.03
N LEU A 324 6.22 -18.13 15.69
CA LEU A 324 6.43 -16.70 15.56
C LEU A 324 6.69 -16.26 14.10
N THR A 325 6.43 -17.13 13.12
CA THR A 325 6.76 -16.93 11.69
C THR A 325 6.35 -15.57 11.12
N GLN A 326 5.21 -15.00 11.55
CA GLN A 326 4.75 -13.69 11.07
C GLN A 326 5.17 -12.50 11.95
N HIS A 327 5.67 -12.80 13.15
CA HIS A 327 6.07 -11.81 14.15
C HIS A 327 7.57 -11.51 14.08
N VAL A 328 8.37 -12.44 13.56
CA VAL A 328 9.81 -12.28 13.33
C VAL A 328 10.10 -11.62 11.97
N VAL A 329 11.33 -11.13 11.83
CA VAL A 329 11.91 -10.67 10.57
C VAL A 329 12.97 -11.66 10.12
N TYR A 330 12.88 -12.14 8.88
CA TYR A 330 13.86 -13.03 8.27
C TYR A 330 14.96 -12.23 7.58
N VAL A 331 16.20 -12.69 7.73
CA VAL A 331 17.38 -12.08 7.13
C VAL A 331 18.17 -13.16 6.39
N SER A 332 18.64 -12.83 5.20
CA SER A 332 19.54 -13.69 4.41
C SER A 332 20.97 -13.19 4.52
N SER A 333 21.92 -14.11 4.65
CA SER A 333 23.35 -13.79 4.61
C SER A 333 23.80 -13.29 3.23
N ASP A 334 23.07 -13.62 2.16
CA ASP A 334 23.33 -13.18 0.80
C ASP A 334 22.02 -13.03 0.00
N ALA A 335 21.58 -11.78 -0.15
CA ALA A 335 20.35 -11.44 -0.88
C ALA A 335 20.42 -11.71 -2.39
N THR A 336 21.62 -11.87 -2.96
CA THR A 336 21.79 -12.21 -4.38
C THR A 336 21.59 -13.69 -4.65
N VAL A 337 21.71 -14.53 -3.60
CA VAL A 337 21.43 -15.97 -3.64
C VAL A 337 20.02 -16.24 -3.16
N ALA A 338 19.62 -15.64 -2.03
CA ALA A 338 18.33 -15.84 -1.38
C ALA A 338 17.77 -14.51 -0.88
N ALA A 339 16.68 -14.01 -1.46
CA ALA A 339 16.05 -12.77 -1.03
C ALA A 339 14.97 -13.04 0.03
N ALA A 340 14.99 -12.26 1.11
CA ALA A 340 14.02 -12.33 2.20
C ALA A 340 13.08 -11.10 2.13
N PRO A 341 12.01 -11.15 1.32
CA PRO A 341 11.13 -9.99 1.10
C PRO A 341 10.37 -9.56 2.36
N ASN A 342 10.18 -10.45 3.34
CA ASN A 342 9.41 -10.19 4.57
C ASN A 342 8.00 -9.62 4.28
N ALA A 343 7.44 -9.96 3.12
CA ALA A 343 6.13 -9.48 2.69
C ALA A 343 5.04 -10.13 3.54
N ALA A 344 4.09 -9.31 4.03
CA ALA A 344 2.86 -9.83 4.60
C ALA A 344 1.98 -10.41 3.47
N PRO A 345 1.21 -11.48 3.71
CA PRO A 345 0.98 -12.15 5.00
C PRO A 345 1.97 -13.27 5.33
N ASN A 346 2.98 -13.56 4.49
CA ASN A 346 3.91 -14.69 4.65
C ASN A 346 5.37 -14.27 4.72
N LYS A 347 5.78 -13.71 5.87
CA LYS A 347 7.14 -13.19 6.08
C LYS A 347 8.24 -14.25 5.96
N GLY A 348 7.91 -15.53 6.17
CA GLY A 348 8.82 -16.66 6.05
C GLY A 348 9.13 -17.11 4.61
N THR A 349 8.55 -16.46 3.59
CA THR A 349 8.83 -16.77 2.18
C THR A 349 10.19 -16.20 1.78
N ILE A 350 11.07 -17.04 1.26
CA ILE A 350 12.40 -16.69 0.76
C ILE A 350 12.51 -17.06 -0.73
N ASP A 351 12.95 -16.11 -1.55
CA ASP A 351 13.10 -16.27 -3.00
C ASP A 351 14.51 -16.74 -3.35
N ALA A 352 14.62 -17.79 -4.17
CA ALA A 352 15.91 -18.27 -4.67
C ALA A 352 16.32 -17.44 -5.91
N VAL A 353 17.15 -16.42 -5.72
CA VAL A 353 17.48 -15.41 -6.74
C VAL A 353 18.74 -15.77 -7.54
N GLY A 354 19.71 -16.46 -6.93
CA GLY A 354 21.00 -16.74 -7.55
C GLY A 354 21.63 -18.01 -7.02
N VAL A 355 22.50 -18.64 -7.83
CA VAL A 355 23.15 -19.90 -7.49
C VAL A 355 24.14 -19.68 -6.34
N GLY A 356 24.06 -20.48 -5.28
CA GLY A 356 24.92 -20.34 -4.12
C GLY A 356 24.32 -20.93 -2.86
N THR A 357 24.93 -20.66 -1.72
CA THR A 357 24.41 -21.06 -0.40
C THR A 357 24.26 -19.83 0.49
N ALA A 358 23.09 -19.65 1.09
CA ALA A 358 22.80 -18.56 2.02
C ALA A 358 22.25 -19.10 3.34
N ALA A 359 22.67 -18.50 4.46
CA ALA A 359 22.04 -18.73 5.76
C ALA A 359 20.83 -17.81 5.92
N ILE A 360 19.75 -18.35 6.48
CA ILE A 360 18.49 -17.66 6.76
C ILE A 360 18.31 -17.62 8.28
N SER A 361 18.38 -16.43 8.85
CA SER A 361 18.13 -16.17 10.26
C SER A 361 16.78 -15.51 10.47
N ALA A 362 16.21 -15.67 11.66
CA ALA A 362 15.01 -14.98 12.12
C ALA A 362 15.32 -14.13 13.35
N HIS A 363 14.66 -12.98 13.46
CA HIS A 363 14.84 -12.01 14.53
C HIS A 363 13.49 -11.60 15.10
N ASP A 364 13.27 -11.78 16.41
CA ASP A 364 12.08 -11.26 17.08
C ASP A 364 12.28 -9.77 17.43
N PRO A 365 11.54 -8.84 16.79
CA PRO A 365 11.68 -7.41 17.03
C PRO A 365 11.23 -6.99 18.44
N VAL A 366 10.44 -7.81 19.15
CA VAL A 366 9.91 -7.47 20.49
C VAL A 366 10.95 -7.74 21.58
N THR A 367 11.67 -8.86 21.50
CA THR A 367 12.61 -9.30 22.54
C THR A 367 14.09 -9.13 22.15
N GLY A 368 14.38 -8.91 20.87
CA GLY A 368 15.76 -8.80 20.35
C GLY A 368 16.47 -10.14 20.16
N ILE A 369 15.79 -11.26 20.41
CA ILE A 369 16.36 -12.61 20.26
C ILE A 369 16.43 -12.97 18.77
N SER A 370 17.58 -13.48 18.34
CA SER A 370 17.82 -13.98 16.99
C SER A 370 18.14 -15.47 17.02
N SER A 371 17.69 -16.18 15.98
CA SER A 371 18.12 -17.56 15.75
C SER A 371 19.64 -17.69 15.59
N THR A 372 20.33 -16.64 15.12
CA THR A 372 21.80 -16.62 15.00
C THR A 372 22.47 -16.80 16.36
N ASN A 373 21.95 -16.09 17.38
CA ASN A 373 22.48 -16.12 18.74
C ASN A 373 22.11 -17.40 19.48
N THR A 374 21.05 -18.08 19.05
CA THR A 374 20.59 -19.35 19.64
C THR A 374 20.91 -20.58 18.79
N GLY A 375 21.72 -20.43 17.72
CA GLY A 375 22.16 -21.52 16.85
C GLY A 375 21.05 -22.18 16.02
N GLY A 376 19.96 -21.46 15.76
CA GLY A 376 18.75 -21.95 15.10
C GLY A 376 18.58 -21.51 13.65
N ASP A 377 19.63 -21.03 12.98
CA ASP A 377 19.55 -20.59 11.58
C ASP A 377 19.33 -21.76 10.61
N ALA A 378 18.72 -21.47 9.46
CA ALA A 378 18.57 -22.42 8.38
C ALA A 378 19.56 -22.14 7.24
N THR A 379 19.90 -23.16 6.45
CA THR A 379 20.73 -22.99 5.24
C THR A 379 19.92 -23.29 3.98
N LEU A 380 19.91 -22.34 3.04
CA LEU A 380 19.32 -22.50 1.71
C LEU A 380 20.42 -22.67 0.67
N THR A 381 20.39 -23.80 -0.04
CA THR A 381 21.25 -24.06 -1.21
C THR A 381 20.46 -23.86 -2.49
N VAL A 382 20.87 -22.88 -3.29
CA VAL A 382 20.28 -22.58 -4.59
C VAL A 382 21.15 -23.11 -5.70
N VAL A 383 20.57 -23.92 -6.60
CA VAL A 383 21.28 -24.54 -7.72
C VAL A 383 20.67 -24.11 -9.07
N THR A 384 21.48 -24.15 -10.13
CA THR A 384 20.94 -24.04 -11.49
C THR A 384 20.05 -25.24 -11.78
N GLY A 385 18.89 -25.02 -12.40
CA GLY A 385 18.06 -26.09 -12.93
C GLY A 385 18.81 -26.87 -14.01
N SER A 386 19.52 -27.93 -13.61
CA SER A 386 20.03 -28.95 -14.51
C SER A 386 18.94 -29.99 -14.64
N GLY A 387 18.38 -30.13 -15.84
CA GLY A 387 17.57 -31.28 -16.20
C GLY A 387 18.39 -32.55 -15.96
N GLY A 388 18.05 -33.27 -14.88
CA GLY A 388 18.56 -34.60 -14.64
C GLY A 388 17.93 -35.56 -15.65
N SER A 389 18.65 -35.87 -16.71
CA SER A 389 18.51 -37.14 -17.42
C SER A 389 19.90 -37.67 -17.79
N SER A 390 20.21 -38.86 -17.28
CA SER A 390 21.23 -39.78 -17.79
C SER A 390 20.46 -41.05 -18.16
N SER A 391 20.51 -41.63 -19.36
CA SER A 391 21.57 -41.66 -20.40
C SER A 391 20.98 -42.07 -21.78
N PRO A 392 21.74 -42.09 -22.91
CA PRO A 392 21.33 -41.39 -24.13
C PRO A 392 21.23 -42.27 -25.39
N HIS A 393 20.20 -42.09 -26.22
CA HIS A 393 20.25 -42.15 -27.69
C HIS A 393 18.86 -41.93 -28.30
N ALA A 394 18.63 -40.75 -28.89
CA ALA A 394 17.98 -40.56 -30.20
C ALA A 394 17.76 -39.07 -30.47
N SER A 395 18.00 -38.67 -31.72
CA SER A 395 17.67 -37.38 -32.33
C SER A 395 16.32 -36.78 -31.91
N PRO A 396 16.17 -35.45 -31.95
CA PRO A 396 14.93 -34.79 -31.55
C PRO A 396 13.82 -35.11 -32.56
N SER A 397 12.75 -35.76 -32.10
CA SER A 397 11.45 -35.68 -32.76
C SER A 397 10.71 -34.44 -32.25
N PRO A 398 10.17 -33.59 -33.13
CA PRO A 398 9.14 -32.64 -32.71
C PRO A 398 7.85 -33.45 -32.42
N HIS A 399 7.00 -32.97 -31.51
CA HIS A 399 5.75 -33.60 -31.06
C HIS A 399 5.88 -34.58 -29.87
N ALA A 400 6.17 -34.05 -28.69
CA ALA A 400 5.50 -34.54 -27.48
C ALA A 400 4.72 -33.38 -26.89
N THR A 401 3.45 -33.27 -27.26
CA THR A 401 2.47 -32.45 -26.54
C THR A 401 2.42 -32.95 -25.09
N PRO A 402 2.33 -32.07 -24.08
CA PRO A 402 2.05 -32.50 -22.71
C PRO A 402 0.80 -33.38 -22.73
N VAL A 403 0.88 -34.60 -22.21
CA VAL A 403 -0.30 -35.45 -22.07
C VAL A 403 -1.14 -34.85 -20.96
N LEU A 404 -2.23 -34.19 -21.33
CA LEU A 404 -3.19 -33.64 -20.37
C LEU A 404 -3.80 -34.78 -19.56
N SER A 405 -3.73 -34.68 -18.24
CA SER A 405 -4.25 -35.70 -17.33
C SER A 405 -5.79 -35.60 -17.21
N HIS A 406 -6.44 -36.75 -17.04
CA HIS A 406 -7.89 -36.87 -16.90
C HIS A 406 -8.22 -37.97 -15.88
N LEU A 407 -9.44 -37.95 -15.34
CA LEU A 407 -9.90 -39.01 -14.44
C LEU A 407 -10.32 -40.25 -15.24
N ASP A 408 -9.81 -41.42 -14.85
CA ASP A 408 -10.12 -42.68 -15.52
C ASP A 408 -11.58 -43.12 -15.28
N ASP A 409 -12.15 -42.83 -14.10
CA ASP A 409 -13.55 -43.14 -13.79
C ASP A 409 -14.51 -42.16 -14.51
N PRO A 410 -15.37 -42.63 -15.42
CA PRO A 410 -16.27 -41.75 -16.19
C PRO A 410 -17.29 -41.00 -15.33
N THR A 411 -17.62 -41.52 -14.14
CA THR A 411 -18.57 -40.86 -13.22
C THR A 411 -17.89 -39.68 -12.53
N ALA A 412 -16.70 -39.89 -11.99
CA ALA A 412 -15.85 -38.85 -11.41
C ALA A 412 -15.49 -37.77 -12.43
N ALA A 413 -15.13 -38.15 -13.67
CA ALA A 413 -14.84 -37.21 -14.76
C ALA A 413 -16.05 -36.32 -15.09
N LYS A 414 -17.27 -36.90 -15.13
CA LYS A 414 -18.51 -36.15 -15.33
C LYS A 414 -18.80 -35.21 -14.16
N ALA A 415 -18.60 -35.66 -12.91
CA ALA A 415 -18.79 -34.85 -11.72
C ALA A 415 -17.84 -33.64 -11.71
N ALA A 416 -16.55 -33.86 -11.97
CA ALA A 416 -15.55 -32.78 -12.09
C ALA A 416 -15.93 -31.78 -13.18
N ASN A 417 -16.37 -32.25 -14.37
CA ASN A 417 -16.83 -31.37 -15.45
C ASN A 417 -18.06 -30.53 -15.07
N VAL A 418 -19.01 -31.12 -14.33
CA VAL A 418 -20.19 -30.38 -13.83
C VAL A 418 -19.77 -29.31 -12.81
N CYS A 419 -18.92 -29.68 -11.85
CA CYS A 419 -18.37 -28.77 -10.85
C CYS A 419 -17.67 -27.59 -11.53
N GLN A 420 -16.64 -27.84 -12.34
CA GLN A 420 -15.87 -26.78 -13.00
C GLN A 420 -16.75 -25.81 -13.79
N ARG A 421 -17.62 -26.35 -14.66
CA ARG A 421 -18.46 -25.54 -15.53
C ARG A 421 -19.45 -24.69 -14.75
N ARG A 422 -20.03 -25.23 -13.66
CA ARG A 422 -20.99 -24.48 -12.86
C ARG A 422 -20.32 -23.44 -11.97
N THR A 423 -19.12 -23.74 -11.46
CA THR A 423 -18.27 -22.78 -10.75
C THR A 423 -17.95 -21.59 -11.65
N ALA A 424 -17.23 -21.83 -12.76
CA ALA A 424 -16.84 -20.81 -13.76
C ALA A 424 -18.00 -19.90 -14.17
N ARG A 425 -19.16 -20.53 -14.46
CA ARG A 425 -20.34 -19.82 -14.95
C ARG A 425 -21.01 -18.99 -13.85
N THR A 426 -21.04 -19.47 -12.63
CA THR A 426 -21.72 -18.80 -11.52
C THR A 426 -20.83 -17.71 -10.93
N GLY A 427 -19.51 -17.96 -10.81
CA GLY A 427 -18.51 -16.96 -10.39
C GLY A 427 -18.48 -15.76 -11.33
N GLY A 428 -18.34 -15.98 -12.65
CA GLY A 428 -18.40 -14.89 -13.63
C GLY A 428 -19.73 -14.10 -13.62
N ARG A 429 -20.85 -14.75 -13.31
CA ARG A 429 -22.17 -14.07 -13.17
C ARG A 429 -22.24 -13.25 -11.88
N PHE A 430 -21.69 -13.78 -10.80
CA PHE A 430 -21.64 -13.10 -9.51
C PHE A 430 -20.83 -11.81 -9.64
N VAL A 431 -19.61 -11.87 -10.19
CA VAL A 431 -18.76 -10.69 -10.43
C VAL A 431 -19.49 -9.64 -11.29
N ALA A 432 -20.15 -10.06 -12.37
CA ALA A 432 -20.92 -9.13 -13.22
C ALA A 432 -22.09 -8.46 -12.48
N LYS A 433 -22.80 -9.19 -11.59
CA LYS A 433 -23.87 -8.62 -10.76
C LYS A 433 -23.32 -7.67 -9.71
N GLN A 434 -22.24 -8.04 -9.02
CA GLN A 434 -21.62 -7.23 -7.97
C GLN A 434 -21.12 -5.90 -8.53
N LEU A 435 -20.34 -5.94 -9.61
CA LEU A 435 -19.89 -4.73 -10.33
C LEU A 435 -21.07 -3.84 -10.72
N GLY A 436 -22.11 -4.42 -11.33
CA GLY A 436 -23.29 -3.66 -11.78
C GLY A 436 -24.17 -3.11 -10.65
N ARG A 437 -24.16 -3.70 -9.46
CA ARG A 437 -24.90 -3.23 -8.27
C ARG A 437 -24.14 -2.10 -7.58
N LEU A 438 -22.84 -2.28 -7.36
CA LEU A 438 -21.98 -1.28 -6.73
C LEU A 438 -21.77 -0.06 -7.64
N ASP A 439 -21.64 -0.24 -8.97
CA ASP A 439 -21.60 0.88 -9.92
C ASP A 439 -22.83 1.78 -9.77
N LYS A 440 -24.03 1.19 -9.75
CA LYS A 440 -25.29 1.95 -9.59
C LYS A 440 -25.35 2.68 -8.25
N CYS A 441 -24.88 2.04 -7.18
CA CYS A 441 -24.80 2.66 -5.87
C CYS A 441 -23.91 3.91 -5.93
N ALA A 442 -22.64 3.73 -6.30
CA ALA A 442 -21.66 4.80 -6.28
C ALA A 442 -21.98 5.90 -7.28
N ALA A 443 -22.45 5.56 -8.49
CA ALA A 443 -22.90 6.54 -9.47
C ALA A 443 -24.14 7.33 -8.99
N GLY A 444 -24.97 6.75 -8.13
CA GLY A 444 -26.10 7.42 -7.50
C GLY A 444 -25.65 8.48 -6.50
N ILE A 445 -24.74 8.10 -5.60
CA ILE A 445 -24.17 8.99 -4.57
C ILE A 445 -23.35 10.10 -5.24
N PHE A 446 -22.46 9.72 -6.16
CA PHE A 446 -21.63 10.65 -6.92
C PHE A 446 -22.48 11.69 -7.66
N LYS A 447 -23.59 11.27 -8.28
CA LYS A 447 -24.52 12.19 -8.94
C LYS A 447 -25.16 13.17 -7.95
N CYS A 448 -25.51 12.75 -6.74
CA CYS A 448 -26.04 13.65 -5.72
C CYS A 448 -25.01 14.73 -5.37
N ILE A 449 -23.76 14.33 -5.10
CA ILE A 449 -22.67 15.26 -4.79
C ILE A 449 -22.45 16.25 -5.94
N GLN A 450 -22.29 15.73 -7.16
CA GLN A 450 -21.91 16.57 -8.32
C GLN A 450 -23.03 17.47 -8.83
N LEU A 451 -24.30 17.07 -8.71
CA LEU A 451 -25.43 17.84 -9.29
C LEU A 451 -26.26 18.57 -8.25
N LYS A 452 -26.15 18.19 -6.98
CA LYS A 452 -26.93 18.74 -5.87
C LYS A 452 -26.07 18.85 -4.61
N PRO A 453 -24.98 19.63 -4.65
CA PRO A 453 -24.08 19.75 -3.51
C PRO A 453 -24.85 20.22 -2.26
N GLY A 454 -24.68 19.49 -1.16
CA GLY A 454 -25.35 19.76 0.12
C GLY A 454 -26.80 19.25 0.25
N ASP A 455 -27.37 18.58 -0.77
CA ASP A 455 -28.72 18.00 -0.70
C ASP A 455 -28.70 16.66 0.08
N GLN A 456 -28.86 16.74 1.40
CA GLN A 456 -28.93 15.57 2.27
C GLN A 456 -30.06 14.60 1.89
N PRO A 457 -31.30 15.04 1.58
CA PRO A 457 -32.34 14.12 1.07
C PRO A 457 -31.93 13.32 -0.16
N CYS A 458 -31.14 13.90 -1.07
CA CYS A 458 -30.58 13.17 -2.22
C CYS A 458 -29.64 12.06 -1.74
N LEU A 459 -28.70 12.39 -0.83
CA LEU A 459 -27.74 11.44 -0.28
C LEU A 459 -28.42 10.32 0.50
N ASP A 460 -29.44 10.62 1.30
CA ASP A 460 -30.21 9.63 2.06
C ASP A 460 -30.90 8.64 1.11
N THR A 461 -31.54 9.15 0.05
CA THR A 461 -32.20 8.33 -0.99
C THR A 461 -31.19 7.47 -1.76
N ALA A 462 -30.01 8.01 -2.04
CA ALA A 462 -28.93 7.26 -2.69
C ALA A 462 -28.38 6.16 -1.75
N GLY A 463 -28.22 6.48 -0.47
CA GLY A 463 -27.81 5.55 0.58
C GLY A 463 -28.78 4.40 0.76
N GLU A 464 -30.10 4.65 0.73
CA GLU A 464 -31.12 3.59 0.76
C GLU A 464 -31.00 2.60 -0.41
N LYS A 465 -30.83 3.13 -1.62
CA LYS A 465 -30.64 2.30 -2.82
C LYS A 465 -29.36 1.50 -2.75
N CYS A 466 -28.30 2.08 -2.20
CA CYS A 466 -27.04 1.39 -2.04
C CYS A 466 -27.12 0.28 -0.97
N ARG A 467 -27.75 0.55 0.18
CA ARG A 467 -28.01 -0.49 1.20
C ARG A 467 -28.82 -1.66 0.63
N ALA A 468 -29.82 -1.38 -0.20
CA ALA A 468 -30.57 -2.42 -0.91
C ALA A 468 -29.71 -3.20 -1.93
N ALA A 469 -28.76 -2.52 -2.58
CA ALA A 469 -27.81 -3.15 -3.50
C ALA A 469 -26.85 -4.10 -2.76
N LEU A 470 -26.29 -3.66 -1.62
CA LEU A 470 -25.40 -4.45 -0.75
C LEU A 470 -26.10 -5.67 -0.16
N ALA A 471 -27.31 -5.51 0.37
CA ALA A 471 -28.10 -6.63 0.88
C ALA A 471 -28.35 -7.70 -0.20
N ALA A 472 -28.51 -7.27 -1.45
CA ALA A 472 -28.71 -8.19 -2.55
C ALA A 472 -27.41 -8.75 -3.14
N ILE A 473 -26.24 -8.14 -2.88
CA ILE A 473 -24.92 -8.74 -3.14
C ILE A 473 -24.70 -9.89 -2.15
N SER A 474 -24.96 -9.67 -0.86
CA SER A 474 -24.88 -10.72 0.16
C SER A 474 -25.78 -11.93 -0.18
N ALA A 475 -27.00 -11.69 -0.66
CA ALA A 475 -27.85 -12.79 -1.16
C ALA A 475 -27.30 -13.48 -2.43
N ASP A 476 -26.58 -12.75 -3.29
CA ASP A 476 -25.89 -13.31 -4.45
C ASP A 476 -24.66 -14.15 -4.03
N GLU A 477 -23.96 -13.79 -2.94
CA GLU A 477 -22.86 -14.57 -2.33
C GLU A 477 -23.34 -15.89 -1.74
N ASP A 478 -24.44 -15.86 -0.99
CA ASP A 478 -25.10 -17.08 -0.47
C ASP A 478 -25.49 -18.01 -1.62
N THR A 479 -26.03 -17.43 -2.70
CA THR A 479 -26.42 -18.18 -3.90
C THR A 479 -25.20 -18.77 -4.62
N LEU A 480 -24.10 -18.02 -4.73
CA LEU A 480 -22.85 -18.49 -5.32
C LEU A 480 -22.31 -19.68 -4.52
N THR A 481 -22.17 -19.51 -3.21
CA THR A 481 -21.65 -20.53 -2.28
C THR A 481 -22.48 -21.81 -2.36
N ALA A 482 -23.80 -21.71 -2.24
CA ALA A 482 -24.70 -22.86 -2.31
C ALA A 482 -24.64 -23.56 -3.69
N THR A 483 -24.49 -22.78 -4.77
CA THR A 483 -24.42 -23.33 -6.13
C THR A 483 -23.11 -24.09 -6.35
N ILE A 484 -21.97 -23.56 -5.89
CA ILE A 484 -20.66 -24.23 -6.02
C ILE A 484 -20.67 -25.50 -5.19
N ALA A 485 -21.03 -25.42 -3.91
CA ALA A 485 -21.07 -26.57 -3.01
C ALA A 485 -21.92 -27.71 -3.60
N LYS A 486 -23.14 -27.41 -4.04
CA LYS A 486 -24.03 -28.40 -4.68
C LYS A 486 -23.48 -28.96 -5.98
N SER A 487 -22.78 -28.16 -6.78
CA SER A 487 -22.25 -28.60 -8.07
C SER A 487 -21.02 -29.49 -7.93
N CYS A 488 -20.33 -29.38 -6.80
CA CYS A 488 -19.07 -30.08 -6.51
C CYS A 488 -19.23 -31.21 -5.48
N ASP A 489 -20.41 -31.37 -4.86
CA ASP A 489 -20.72 -32.42 -3.86
C ASP A 489 -20.41 -33.85 -4.33
N GLY A 490 -20.55 -34.13 -5.63
CA GLY A 490 -20.23 -35.44 -6.22
C GLY A 490 -18.74 -35.66 -6.53
N VAL A 491 -17.86 -34.72 -6.21
CA VAL A 491 -16.42 -34.80 -6.49
C VAL A 491 -15.68 -35.16 -5.20
N GLN A 492 -14.92 -36.26 -5.23
CA GLN A 492 -14.09 -36.66 -4.10
C GLN A 492 -13.00 -35.62 -3.81
N ALA A 493 -12.63 -35.46 -2.53
CA ALA A 493 -11.62 -34.49 -2.10
C ALA A 493 -10.28 -34.59 -2.85
N THR A 494 -9.85 -35.82 -3.17
CA THR A 494 -8.66 -36.08 -3.98
C THR A 494 -8.80 -35.55 -5.41
N HIS A 495 -9.98 -35.69 -6.03
CA HIS A 495 -10.25 -35.18 -7.37
C HIS A 495 -10.50 -33.66 -7.40
N LEU A 496 -10.86 -33.03 -6.28
CA LEU A 496 -10.88 -31.57 -6.18
C LEU A 496 -9.46 -31.00 -6.27
N THR A 497 -8.52 -31.62 -5.56
CA THR A 497 -7.17 -31.08 -5.37
C THR A 497 -6.18 -31.54 -6.44
N ALA A 498 -6.26 -32.79 -6.90
CA ALA A 498 -5.31 -33.37 -7.83
C ALA A 498 -5.40 -32.79 -9.26
N ALA A 499 -4.27 -32.82 -9.97
CA ALA A 499 -4.11 -32.26 -11.31
C ALA A 499 -4.93 -32.99 -12.38
N GLU A 500 -5.14 -34.30 -12.26
CA GLU A 500 -6.03 -35.08 -13.13
C GLU A 500 -7.51 -34.67 -13.00
N GLY A 501 -7.88 -34.12 -11.83
CA GLY A 501 -9.20 -33.59 -11.52
C GLY A 501 -9.29 -32.08 -11.76
N LEU A 502 -9.55 -31.31 -10.72
CA LEU A 502 -9.75 -29.85 -10.78
C LEU A 502 -8.52 -29.01 -10.39
N GLY A 503 -7.51 -29.61 -9.76
CA GLY A 503 -6.22 -28.95 -9.51
C GLY A 503 -6.21 -27.90 -8.41
N TYR A 504 -7.16 -27.88 -7.47
CA TYR A 504 -7.24 -26.84 -6.44
C TYR A 504 -6.10 -26.87 -5.40
N ASP A 505 -5.22 -27.88 -5.43
CA ASP A 505 -4.03 -27.91 -4.56
C ASP A 505 -3.15 -26.67 -4.74
N SER A 506 -3.04 -26.15 -5.97
CA SER A 506 -2.19 -24.99 -6.28
C SER A 506 -2.66 -23.68 -5.64
N VAL A 507 -3.93 -23.58 -5.25
CA VAL A 507 -4.53 -22.36 -4.66
C VAL A 507 -4.94 -22.56 -3.19
N ASN A 508 -4.81 -23.78 -2.67
CA ASN A 508 -5.22 -24.15 -1.33
C ASN A 508 -4.49 -23.34 -0.23
N ALA A 509 -3.21 -23.05 -0.46
CA ALA A 509 -2.41 -22.22 0.44
C ALA A 509 -2.96 -20.79 0.52
N SER A 510 -3.35 -20.20 -0.61
CA SER A 510 -3.98 -18.88 -0.67
C SER A 510 -5.34 -18.89 0.04
N CYS A 511 -6.18 -19.90 -0.19
CA CYS A 511 -7.44 -20.04 0.54
C CYS A 511 -7.26 -20.08 2.06
N THR A 512 -6.25 -20.82 2.53
CA THR A 512 -5.96 -20.94 3.96
C THR A 512 -5.44 -19.63 4.54
N ALA A 513 -4.55 -18.94 3.81
CA ALA A 513 -3.94 -17.69 4.25
C ALA A 513 -4.93 -16.52 4.24
N ASP A 514 -5.75 -16.43 3.19
CA ASP A 514 -6.57 -15.25 2.91
C ASP A 514 -7.98 -15.40 3.48
N PHE A 515 -8.52 -16.62 3.56
CA PHE A 515 -9.91 -16.89 3.96
C PHE A 515 -10.05 -17.86 5.13
N GLY A 516 -8.94 -18.24 5.78
CA GLY A 516 -8.93 -18.95 7.06
C GLY A 516 -9.33 -20.42 7.00
N GLY A 517 -9.37 -21.04 5.81
CA GLY A 517 -9.74 -22.44 5.64
C GLY A 517 -9.07 -23.12 4.46
N ALA A 518 -8.58 -24.34 4.66
CA ALA A 518 -8.09 -25.19 3.58
C ALA A 518 -9.25 -25.80 2.80
N ILE A 519 -9.08 -25.96 1.49
CA ILE A 519 -9.96 -26.72 0.61
C ILE A 519 -9.80 -28.21 0.94
N GLY A 520 -10.79 -28.76 1.63
CA GLY A 520 -10.88 -30.19 1.92
C GLY A 520 -12.09 -30.87 1.27
N ASP A 521 -13.10 -30.10 0.90
CA ASP A 521 -14.37 -30.58 0.35
C ASP A 521 -15.06 -29.49 -0.50
N ALA A 522 -16.25 -29.81 -1.01
CA ALA A 522 -17.04 -28.89 -1.83
C ALA A 522 -17.50 -27.63 -1.07
N ALA A 523 -17.69 -27.72 0.25
CA ALA A 523 -18.18 -26.61 1.07
C ALA A 523 -17.06 -25.58 1.34
N THR A 524 -15.89 -26.07 1.75
CA THR A 524 -14.68 -25.26 1.95
C THR A 524 -14.17 -24.66 0.65
N LEU A 525 -14.27 -25.38 -0.48
CA LEU A 525 -14.02 -24.83 -1.82
C LEU A 525 -14.96 -23.66 -2.11
N ALA A 526 -16.27 -23.84 -1.90
CA ALA A 526 -17.28 -22.83 -2.21
C ALA A 526 -17.06 -21.54 -1.40
N GLN A 527 -16.72 -21.65 -0.12
CA GLN A 527 -16.39 -20.51 0.73
C GLN A 527 -15.16 -19.74 0.22
N CYS A 528 -14.07 -20.45 -0.09
CA CYS A 528 -12.86 -19.82 -0.61
C CYS A 528 -13.13 -19.07 -1.93
N LEU A 529 -13.80 -19.72 -2.88
CA LEU A 529 -14.08 -19.11 -4.17
C LEU A 529 -15.03 -17.92 -4.06
N THR A 530 -16.05 -17.98 -3.20
CA THR A 530 -16.96 -16.84 -2.99
C THR A 530 -16.21 -15.61 -2.48
N HIS A 531 -15.39 -15.75 -1.44
CA HIS A 531 -14.61 -14.62 -0.92
C HIS A 531 -13.58 -14.09 -1.93
N GLN A 532 -12.94 -14.99 -2.69
CA GLN A 532 -12.02 -14.55 -3.73
C GLN A 532 -12.74 -13.76 -4.83
N HIS A 533 -13.92 -14.19 -5.27
CA HIS A 533 -14.70 -13.45 -6.25
C HIS A 533 -15.16 -12.08 -5.72
N GLU A 534 -15.58 -12.01 -4.46
CA GLU A 534 -15.96 -10.77 -3.78
C GLU A 534 -14.80 -9.77 -3.81
N CYS A 535 -13.64 -10.17 -3.28
CA CYS A 535 -12.48 -9.28 -3.16
C CYS A 535 -11.94 -8.82 -4.52
N ARG A 536 -11.95 -9.70 -5.54
CA ARG A 536 -11.49 -9.33 -6.87
C ARG A 536 -12.48 -8.42 -7.60
N ALA A 537 -13.78 -8.58 -7.40
CA ALA A 537 -14.79 -7.67 -7.92
C ALA A 537 -14.68 -6.28 -7.28
N GLU A 538 -14.40 -6.21 -5.97
CA GLU A 538 -14.19 -4.95 -5.26
C GLU A 538 -12.89 -4.25 -5.67
N ALA A 539 -11.78 -4.98 -5.85
CA ALA A 539 -10.54 -4.42 -6.37
C ALA A 539 -10.71 -3.82 -7.79
N LEU A 540 -11.43 -4.52 -8.68
CA LEU A 540 -11.79 -4.01 -10.00
C LEU A 540 -12.55 -2.69 -9.90
N LEU A 541 -13.50 -2.61 -8.98
CA LEU A 541 -14.33 -1.44 -8.81
C LEU A 541 -13.60 -0.26 -8.16
N ALA A 542 -12.74 -0.50 -7.18
CA ALA A 542 -11.93 0.54 -6.55
C ALA A 542 -11.03 1.25 -7.58
N LEU A 543 -10.52 0.52 -8.57
CA LEU A 543 -9.73 1.09 -9.66
C LEU A 543 -10.58 1.88 -10.67
N GLU A 544 -11.76 1.37 -11.06
CA GLU A 544 -12.69 2.10 -11.94
C GLU A 544 -13.27 3.35 -11.26
N GLN A 545 -13.48 3.27 -9.93
CA GLN A 545 -14.07 4.29 -9.10
C GLN A 545 -13.25 4.54 -7.83
N PRO A 546 -12.16 5.32 -7.92
CA PRO A 546 -11.27 5.55 -6.78
C PRO A 546 -11.95 6.17 -5.55
N ARG A 547 -13.06 6.86 -5.76
CA ARG A 547 -13.85 7.49 -4.69
C ARG A 547 -14.87 6.59 -4.02
N ILE A 548 -15.03 5.32 -4.44
CA ILE A 548 -16.17 4.51 -3.97
C ILE A 548 -16.23 4.38 -2.45
N GLY A 549 -15.10 4.13 -1.77
CA GLY A 549 -15.07 4.04 -0.31
C GLY A 549 -15.51 5.34 0.38
N GLU A 550 -15.03 6.48 -0.11
CA GLU A 550 -15.41 7.81 0.36
C GLU A 550 -16.91 8.10 0.13
N LEU A 551 -17.41 7.79 -1.07
CA LEU A 551 -18.82 7.98 -1.41
C LEU A 551 -19.74 7.16 -0.51
N LEU A 552 -19.40 5.91 -0.25
CA LEU A 552 -20.17 5.04 0.65
C LEU A 552 -20.21 5.62 2.07
N ALA A 553 -19.07 6.08 2.59
CA ALA A 553 -18.99 6.72 3.89
C ALA A 553 -19.87 7.99 3.98
N LEU A 554 -19.89 8.83 2.94
CA LEU A 554 -20.78 10.01 2.88
C LEU A 554 -22.26 9.66 2.88
N ALA A 555 -22.63 8.50 2.32
CA ALA A 555 -23.99 8.00 2.33
C ALA A 555 -24.36 7.27 3.64
N GLY A 556 -23.48 7.31 4.65
CA GLY A 556 -23.68 6.65 5.94
C GLY A 556 -23.61 5.13 5.86
N ILE A 557 -22.83 4.60 4.90
CA ILE A 557 -22.67 3.16 4.68
C ILE A 557 -21.32 2.73 5.24
N ASP A 558 -21.37 1.85 6.23
CA ASP A 558 -20.21 1.15 6.77
C ASP A 558 -20.14 -0.24 6.13
N LEU A 559 -19.00 -0.55 5.50
CA LEU A 559 -18.74 -1.84 4.88
C LEU A 559 -18.20 -2.87 5.88
N GLY A 560 -17.86 -2.45 7.10
CA GLY A 560 -17.26 -3.31 8.11
C GLY A 560 -15.84 -3.76 7.77
N THR A 561 -15.27 -4.61 8.62
CA THR A 561 -13.88 -5.11 8.49
C THR A 561 -13.74 -6.30 7.55
N SER A 562 -14.85 -6.80 6.99
CA SER A 562 -14.87 -7.97 6.09
C SER A 562 -14.85 -7.59 4.61
N SER A 563 -15.09 -6.32 4.26
CA SER A 563 -15.03 -5.88 2.86
C SER A 563 -13.57 -5.73 2.41
N CYS A 564 -13.33 -6.16 1.18
CA CYS A 564 -12.08 -6.01 0.45
C CYS A 564 -12.00 -4.69 -0.33
N LEU A 565 -13.03 -3.83 -0.22
CA LEU A 565 -13.08 -2.56 -0.88
C LEU A 565 -12.18 -1.54 -0.17
N GLU A 566 -11.06 -1.22 -0.81
CA GLU A 566 -10.18 -0.17 -0.31
C GLU A 566 -10.76 1.22 -0.55
N ASN A 567 -10.57 2.11 0.44
CA ASN A 567 -10.85 3.53 0.26
C ASN A 567 -9.63 4.23 -0.34
N LEU A 568 -9.63 4.43 -1.66
CA LEU A 568 -8.55 5.13 -2.36
C LEU A 568 -8.64 6.67 -2.23
N GLY A 569 -9.66 7.19 -1.53
CA GLY A 569 -9.76 8.58 -1.10
C GLY A 569 -10.82 9.40 -1.84
N GLY A 570 -10.57 10.71 -1.93
CA GLY A 570 -11.56 11.73 -2.26
C GLY A 570 -11.70 12.74 -1.13
N ASN A 571 -12.28 13.90 -1.41
CA ASN A 571 -12.45 14.97 -0.42
C ASN A 571 -13.93 15.26 -0.09
N GLY A 572 -14.85 14.45 -0.58
CA GLY A 572 -16.29 14.64 -0.43
C GLY A 572 -16.88 15.88 -1.10
N ALA A 573 -16.07 16.62 -1.86
CA ALA A 573 -16.51 17.81 -2.57
C ALA A 573 -16.99 17.48 -3.99
N ASP A 574 -17.75 18.42 -4.54
CA ASP A 574 -18.11 18.51 -5.96
C ASP A 574 -17.13 19.42 -6.72
N VAL A 575 -17.25 19.44 -8.05
CA VAL A 575 -16.39 20.27 -8.93
C VAL A 575 -16.77 21.76 -8.97
N ASN A 576 -17.68 22.24 -8.12
CA ASN A 576 -18.15 23.63 -8.04
C ASN A 576 -18.80 24.17 -9.33
N ASP A 577 -19.31 23.28 -10.18
CA ASP A 577 -20.15 23.60 -11.34
C ASP A 577 -21.11 22.43 -11.62
N PRO A 578 -22.27 22.39 -10.93
CA PRO A 578 -23.20 21.27 -11.04
C PRO A 578 -23.91 21.19 -12.40
N THR A 579 -23.93 22.27 -13.17
CA THR A 579 -24.77 22.37 -14.38
C THR A 579 -24.08 21.84 -15.63
N VAL A 580 -22.79 22.14 -15.80
CA VAL A 580 -22.01 21.77 -16.99
C VAL A 580 -20.97 20.72 -16.62
N THR A 581 -20.02 21.07 -15.77
CA THR A 581 -18.88 20.20 -15.41
C THR A 581 -19.35 18.98 -14.63
N GLY A 582 -20.11 19.15 -13.55
CA GLY A 582 -20.66 18.06 -12.74
C GLY A 582 -21.58 17.12 -13.52
N LYS A 583 -22.40 17.66 -14.43
CA LYS A 583 -23.26 16.88 -15.34
C LYS A 583 -22.45 16.05 -16.34
N THR A 584 -21.37 16.61 -16.87
CA THR A 584 -20.50 15.95 -17.85
C THR A 584 -19.62 14.90 -17.18
N LEU A 585 -19.00 15.25 -16.03
CA LEU A 585 -18.28 14.34 -15.16
C LEU A 585 -19.14 13.13 -14.76
N SER A 586 -20.38 13.34 -14.32
CA SER A 586 -21.29 12.25 -13.95
C SER A 586 -21.65 11.32 -15.12
N ARG A 587 -21.67 11.82 -16.36
CA ARG A 587 -21.89 10.97 -17.56
C ARG A 587 -20.61 10.21 -17.92
N CYS A 588 -19.46 10.88 -17.85
CA CYS A 588 -18.16 10.32 -18.16
C CYS A 588 -17.80 9.18 -17.19
N THR A 589 -17.91 9.37 -15.87
CA THR A 589 -17.62 8.32 -14.89
C THR A 589 -18.52 7.10 -15.06
N ARG A 590 -19.83 7.31 -15.29
CA ARG A 590 -20.74 6.20 -15.62
C ARG A 590 -20.33 5.46 -16.89
N ALA A 591 -19.81 6.16 -17.89
CA ALA A 591 -19.35 5.53 -19.14
C ALA A 591 -18.09 4.69 -18.91
N ILE A 592 -17.14 5.19 -18.11
CA ILE A 592 -15.94 4.47 -17.67
C ILE A 592 -16.34 3.13 -17.04
N ASN A 593 -17.17 3.16 -16.00
CA ASN A 593 -17.56 1.95 -15.29
C ASN A 593 -18.36 0.98 -16.18
N ALA A 594 -19.30 1.53 -16.97
CA ALA A 594 -20.10 0.70 -17.87
C ALA A 594 -19.23 0.02 -18.95
N ALA A 595 -18.18 0.69 -19.43
CA ALA A 595 -17.25 0.13 -20.40
C ALA A 595 -16.36 -0.95 -19.77
N GLY A 596 -15.79 -0.69 -18.60
CA GLY A 596 -14.99 -1.65 -17.83
C GLY A 596 -15.78 -2.92 -17.46
N THR A 597 -16.95 -2.75 -16.84
CA THR A 597 -17.87 -3.86 -16.50
C THR A 597 -18.26 -4.69 -17.73
N ARG A 598 -18.55 -4.06 -18.88
CA ARG A 598 -18.86 -4.78 -20.13
C ARG A 598 -17.68 -5.61 -20.60
N PHE A 599 -16.48 -5.02 -20.58
CA PHE A 599 -15.27 -5.71 -20.99
C PHE A 599 -14.95 -6.90 -20.09
N VAL A 600 -14.93 -6.71 -18.76
CA VAL A 600 -14.69 -7.79 -17.78
C VAL A 600 -15.73 -8.90 -17.93
N THR A 601 -17.01 -8.57 -18.05
CA THR A 601 -18.08 -9.57 -18.24
C THR A 601 -17.89 -10.37 -19.53
N ARG A 602 -17.47 -9.71 -20.63
CA ARG A 602 -17.18 -10.40 -21.89
C ARG A 602 -15.96 -11.30 -21.78
N LYS A 603 -14.91 -10.85 -21.09
CA LYS A 603 -13.66 -11.59 -20.87
C LYS A 603 -13.89 -12.84 -20.03
N LEU A 604 -14.44 -12.69 -18.83
CA LEU A 604 -14.73 -13.82 -17.94
C LEU A 604 -15.66 -14.84 -18.60
N GLY A 605 -16.75 -14.39 -19.24
CA GLY A 605 -17.66 -15.29 -19.93
C GLY A 605 -17.04 -15.99 -21.16
N GLY A 606 -16.12 -15.33 -21.88
CA GLY A 606 -15.42 -15.94 -23.00
C GLY A 606 -14.41 -17.00 -22.56
N LEU A 607 -13.63 -16.68 -21.53
CA LEU A 607 -12.67 -17.60 -20.92
C LEU A 607 -13.39 -18.81 -20.28
N GLU A 608 -14.50 -18.59 -19.59
CA GLU A 608 -15.36 -19.68 -19.06
C GLU A 608 -15.77 -20.67 -20.15
N ARG A 609 -16.36 -20.17 -21.24
CA ARG A 609 -16.82 -21.02 -22.35
C ARG A 609 -15.69 -21.76 -23.04
N CYS A 610 -14.54 -21.12 -23.17
CA CYS A 610 -13.34 -21.72 -23.75
C CYS A 610 -12.79 -22.84 -22.84
N VAL A 611 -12.37 -22.49 -21.62
CA VAL A 611 -11.71 -23.41 -20.69
C VAL A 611 -12.63 -24.56 -20.30
N SER A 612 -13.91 -24.29 -20.02
CA SER A 612 -14.88 -25.36 -19.73
C SER A 612 -15.13 -26.28 -20.94
N GLY A 613 -15.03 -25.76 -22.16
CA GLY A 613 -15.15 -26.55 -23.38
C GLY A 613 -13.97 -27.51 -23.56
N LEU A 614 -12.76 -27.01 -23.34
CA LEU A 614 -11.53 -27.82 -23.38
C LEU A 614 -11.56 -28.90 -22.29
N PHE A 615 -11.84 -28.52 -21.05
CA PHE A 615 -11.92 -29.43 -19.92
C PHE A 615 -12.97 -30.53 -20.14
N ALA A 616 -14.15 -30.18 -20.66
CA ALA A 616 -15.18 -31.16 -20.98
C ALA A 616 -14.70 -32.20 -22.00
N CYS A 617 -13.96 -31.78 -23.04
CA CYS A 617 -13.38 -32.73 -24.00
C CYS A 617 -12.37 -33.65 -23.34
N ILE A 618 -11.46 -33.12 -22.52
CA ILE A 618 -10.40 -33.90 -21.87
C ILE A 618 -10.98 -34.90 -20.87
N GLN A 619 -11.90 -34.46 -20.01
CA GLN A 619 -12.49 -35.33 -18.98
C GLN A 619 -13.45 -36.36 -19.56
N THR A 620 -14.31 -35.98 -20.51
CA THR A 620 -15.41 -36.87 -20.95
C THR A 620 -15.15 -37.58 -22.26
N LYS A 621 -14.17 -37.11 -23.05
CA LYS A 621 -13.82 -37.65 -24.38
C LYS A 621 -12.30 -37.55 -24.64
N PRO A 622 -11.45 -38.11 -23.76
CA PRO A 622 -9.99 -37.92 -23.78
C PRO A 622 -9.35 -38.32 -25.12
N THR A 623 -9.93 -39.29 -25.84
CA THR A 623 -9.42 -39.81 -27.12
C THR A 623 -10.08 -39.18 -28.36
N ASP A 624 -11.06 -38.27 -28.21
CA ASP A 624 -11.75 -37.61 -29.32
C ASP A 624 -10.99 -36.33 -29.77
N ALA A 625 -10.02 -36.50 -30.67
CA ALA A 625 -9.26 -35.39 -31.26
C ALA A 625 -10.17 -34.35 -31.96
N ALA A 626 -11.33 -34.76 -32.47
CA ALA A 626 -12.27 -33.83 -33.09
C ALA A 626 -12.97 -32.96 -32.03
N CYS A 627 -13.18 -33.46 -30.80
CA CYS A 627 -13.65 -32.66 -29.68
C CYS A 627 -12.66 -31.54 -29.36
N GLN A 628 -11.39 -31.89 -29.17
CA GLN A 628 -10.33 -30.93 -28.86
C GLN A 628 -10.18 -29.87 -29.97
N THR A 629 -10.22 -30.29 -31.23
CA THR A 629 -10.17 -29.36 -32.38
C THR A 629 -11.34 -28.39 -32.39
N ARG A 630 -12.57 -28.86 -32.12
CA ARG A 630 -13.76 -27.99 -32.04
C ARG A 630 -13.68 -27.03 -30.85
N ALA A 631 -13.21 -27.51 -29.71
CA ALA A 631 -13.01 -26.69 -28.51
C ALA A 631 -11.96 -25.59 -28.75
N ALA A 632 -10.81 -25.93 -29.35
CA ALA A 632 -9.76 -24.98 -29.70
C ALA A 632 -10.26 -23.90 -30.69
N ARG A 633 -11.02 -24.27 -31.72
CA ARG A 633 -11.65 -23.30 -32.64
C ARG A 633 -12.60 -22.35 -31.92
N ARG A 634 -13.40 -22.87 -30.99
CA ARG A 634 -14.31 -22.04 -30.18
C ARG A 634 -13.52 -21.10 -29.27
N CYS A 635 -12.44 -21.57 -28.66
CA CYS A 635 -11.55 -20.74 -27.87
C CYS A 635 -10.97 -19.59 -28.69
N ALA A 636 -10.43 -19.85 -29.89
CA ALA A 636 -9.92 -18.81 -30.77
C ALA A 636 -11.01 -17.75 -31.09
N ALA A 637 -12.24 -18.17 -31.34
CA ALA A 637 -13.36 -17.24 -31.55
C ALA A 637 -13.68 -16.41 -30.30
N GLU A 638 -13.64 -17.00 -29.11
CA GLU A 638 -13.84 -16.26 -27.86
C GLU A 638 -12.73 -15.23 -27.62
N PHE A 639 -11.46 -15.56 -27.88
CA PHE A 639 -10.34 -14.62 -27.75
C PHE A 639 -10.43 -13.44 -28.72
N ASN A 640 -10.90 -13.66 -29.95
CA ASN A 640 -11.17 -12.58 -30.90
C ASN A 640 -12.24 -11.63 -30.37
N GLU A 641 -13.32 -12.16 -29.83
CA GLU A 641 -14.40 -11.35 -29.27
C GLU A 641 -14.00 -10.61 -27.98
N ILE A 642 -13.11 -11.19 -27.18
CA ILE A 642 -12.51 -10.50 -26.02
C ILE A 642 -11.68 -9.32 -26.50
N SER A 643 -10.88 -9.51 -27.55
CA SER A 643 -10.07 -8.46 -28.15
C SER A 643 -10.94 -7.34 -28.74
N ASN A 644 -12.06 -7.69 -29.38
CA ASN A 644 -13.04 -6.72 -29.89
C ASN A 644 -13.67 -5.91 -28.75
N ALA A 645 -13.99 -6.54 -27.61
CA ALA A 645 -14.53 -5.85 -26.45
C ALA A 645 -13.50 -4.91 -25.79
N ALA A 646 -12.23 -5.31 -25.71
CA ALA A 646 -11.15 -4.44 -25.25
C ALA A 646 -10.99 -3.21 -26.16
N ALA A 647 -11.01 -3.40 -27.47
CA ALA A 647 -10.92 -2.31 -28.45
C ALA A 647 -12.13 -1.36 -28.41
N ALA A 648 -13.29 -1.84 -27.98
CA ALA A 648 -14.51 -1.03 -27.86
C ALA A 648 -14.56 -0.16 -26.59
N LEU A 649 -13.65 -0.36 -25.62
CA LEU A 649 -13.67 0.35 -24.34
C LEU A 649 -13.40 1.85 -24.51
N GLY A 650 -12.29 2.23 -25.13
CA GLY A 650 -11.93 3.65 -25.34
C GLY A 650 -13.01 4.44 -26.10
N PRO A 651 -13.48 3.97 -27.29
CA PRO A 651 -14.54 4.65 -28.02
C PRO A 651 -15.86 4.85 -27.23
N ALA A 652 -16.17 3.94 -26.29
CA ALA A 652 -17.34 4.08 -25.43
C ALA A 652 -17.16 5.19 -24.37
N ILE A 653 -15.94 5.36 -23.87
CA ILE A 653 -15.54 6.38 -22.90
C ILE A 653 -15.45 7.75 -23.59
N ASP A 654 -14.70 7.85 -24.69
CA ASP A 654 -14.55 9.05 -25.52
C ASP A 654 -15.90 9.72 -25.81
N LYS A 655 -16.92 8.92 -26.19
CA LYS A 655 -18.26 9.41 -26.51
C LYS A 655 -18.90 10.23 -25.38
N GLN A 656 -18.57 9.96 -24.12
CA GLN A 656 -19.13 10.65 -22.96
C GLN A 656 -18.13 11.60 -22.28
N CYS A 657 -16.82 11.41 -22.50
CA CYS A 657 -15.76 12.12 -21.81
C CYS A 657 -15.05 13.18 -22.66
N ALA A 658 -15.18 13.17 -24.00
CA ALA A 658 -14.37 14.01 -24.89
C ALA A 658 -14.44 15.53 -24.64
N THR A 659 -15.54 16.03 -24.05
CA THR A 659 -15.70 17.46 -23.73
C THR A 659 -15.26 17.82 -22.31
N LEU A 660 -14.82 16.85 -21.52
CA LEU A 660 -14.35 17.03 -20.15
C LEU A 660 -12.83 17.17 -20.18
N ASP A 661 -12.31 18.24 -19.58
CA ASP A 661 -10.86 18.35 -19.37
C ASP A 661 -10.40 17.21 -18.45
N PHE A 662 -9.37 16.47 -18.87
CA PHE A 662 -8.90 15.29 -18.12
C PHE A 662 -8.45 15.65 -16.69
N SER A 663 -8.00 16.88 -16.45
CA SER A 663 -7.67 17.35 -15.10
C SER A 663 -8.86 17.28 -14.15
N VAL A 664 -10.09 17.43 -14.65
CA VAL A 664 -11.31 17.28 -13.83
C VAL A 664 -11.47 15.85 -13.34
N LEU A 665 -11.10 14.84 -14.13
CA LEU A 665 -11.11 13.45 -13.67
C LEU A 665 -10.04 13.21 -12.61
N GLN A 666 -8.91 13.91 -12.69
CA GLN A 666 -7.80 13.77 -11.75
C GLN A 666 -8.10 14.39 -10.38
N LEU A 667 -8.95 15.41 -10.29
CA LEU A 667 -9.25 16.10 -9.04
C LEU A 667 -9.83 15.15 -7.96
N PRO A 668 -9.49 15.34 -6.66
CA PRO A 668 -10.15 14.65 -5.55
C PRO A 668 -11.67 14.90 -5.47
N ALA A 669 -12.11 16.08 -5.90
CA ALA A 669 -13.52 16.45 -6.04
C ALA A 669 -14.15 15.94 -7.35
N GLY A 670 -13.31 15.45 -8.27
CA GLY A 670 -13.66 14.85 -9.54
C GLY A 670 -13.87 13.34 -9.42
N ALA A 671 -13.31 12.54 -10.34
CA ALA A 671 -13.31 11.08 -10.25
C ALA A 671 -12.11 10.53 -9.46
N TYR A 672 -11.13 11.37 -9.16
CA TYR A 672 -9.87 11.06 -8.49
C TYR A 672 -9.04 9.94 -9.16
N VAL A 673 -9.03 9.89 -10.49
CA VAL A 673 -8.24 8.90 -11.27
C VAL A 673 -6.72 9.09 -11.14
N SER A 674 -6.29 10.16 -10.46
CA SER A 674 -4.88 10.42 -10.15
C SER A 674 -4.47 9.99 -8.74
N ALA A 675 -5.33 9.29 -8.01
CA ALA A 675 -4.96 8.71 -6.71
C ALA A 675 -3.65 7.91 -6.85
N ASP A 676 -2.76 8.01 -5.85
CA ASP A 676 -1.42 7.41 -5.92
C ASP A 676 -1.49 5.90 -6.17
N ALA A 677 -2.48 5.21 -5.58
CA ALA A 677 -2.74 3.79 -5.81
C ALA A 677 -3.09 3.48 -7.27
N VAL A 678 -3.94 4.31 -7.90
CA VAL A 678 -4.32 4.15 -9.32
C VAL A 678 -3.12 4.40 -10.22
N THR A 679 -2.33 5.43 -9.93
CA THR A 679 -1.13 5.76 -10.72
C THR A 679 -0.05 4.68 -10.58
N ALA A 680 0.17 4.16 -9.37
CA ALA A 680 1.10 3.07 -9.11
C ALA A 680 0.67 1.79 -9.84
N GLU A 681 -0.61 1.43 -9.74
CA GLU A 681 -1.16 0.26 -10.42
C GLU A 681 -1.02 0.40 -11.95
N CYS A 682 -1.36 1.56 -12.51
CA CYS A 682 -1.16 1.83 -13.95
C CYS A 682 0.30 1.70 -14.38
N ALA A 683 1.25 2.11 -13.53
CA ALA A 683 2.67 1.98 -13.80
C ALA A 683 3.12 0.50 -13.83
N LEU A 684 2.59 -0.36 -12.97
CA LEU A 684 2.84 -1.81 -13.00
C LEU A 684 2.41 -2.42 -14.33
N HIS A 685 1.33 -1.91 -14.91
CA HIS A 685 0.82 -2.34 -16.22
C HIS A 685 1.46 -1.58 -17.40
N GLY A 686 2.62 -0.93 -17.19
CA GLY A 686 3.42 -0.29 -18.23
C GLY A 686 2.86 1.05 -18.74
N ILE A 687 2.11 1.77 -17.92
CA ILE A 687 1.62 3.13 -18.18
C ILE A 687 2.33 4.09 -17.21
N ALA A 688 3.45 4.67 -17.64
CA ALA A 688 4.31 5.49 -16.79
C ALA A 688 3.68 6.82 -16.34
N THR A 689 2.68 7.31 -17.08
CA THR A 689 1.99 8.58 -16.82
C THR A 689 0.49 8.43 -17.03
N LEU A 690 -0.29 9.13 -16.20
CA LEU A 690 -1.73 9.32 -16.36
C LEU A 690 -2.01 10.81 -16.59
N ALA A 691 -1.58 11.34 -17.73
CA ALA A 691 -1.75 12.74 -18.11
C ALA A 691 -2.92 12.97 -19.08
N THR A 692 -3.38 11.91 -19.74
CA THR A 692 -4.43 11.98 -20.76
C THR A 692 -5.50 10.90 -20.57
N LEU A 693 -6.69 11.15 -21.13
CA LEU A 693 -7.77 10.17 -21.13
C LEU A 693 -7.36 8.85 -21.80
N GLY A 694 -6.66 8.91 -22.93
CA GLY A 694 -6.21 7.70 -23.63
C GLY A 694 -5.17 6.86 -22.87
N GLU A 695 -4.34 7.48 -22.02
CA GLU A 695 -3.45 6.74 -21.11
C GLU A 695 -4.26 6.02 -20.02
N TYR A 696 -5.26 6.70 -19.46
CA TYR A 696 -6.16 6.10 -18.47
C TYR A 696 -6.99 4.96 -19.06
N GLU A 697 -7.55 5.12 -20.25
CA GLU A 697 -8.26 4.05 -20.96
C GLU A 697 -7.38 2.83 -21.21
N ARG A 698 -6.12 3.04 -21.64
CA ARG A 698 -5.16 1.95 -21.84
C ARG A 698 -4.82 1.28 -20.51
N CYS A 699 -4.70 2.05 -19.44
CA CYS A 699 -4.51 1.50 -18.10
C CYS A 699 -5.69 0.60 -17.71
N LEU A 700 -6.93 1.08 -17.83
CA LEU A 700 -8.14 0.31 -17.50
C LEU A 700 -8.20 -1.01 -18.27
N VAL A 701 -7.96 -0.99 -19.59
CA VAL A 701 -7.93 -2.22 -20.39
C VAL A 701 -6.90 -3.21 -19.84
N ARG A 702 -5.67 -2.77 -19.56
CA ARG A 702 -4.59 -3.65 -19.08
C ARG A 702 -4.89 -4.20 -17.69
N GLN A 703 -5.32 -3.35 -16.75
CA GLN A 703 -5.72 -3.77 -15.40
C GLN A 703 -6.85 -4.81 -15.45
N HIS A 704 -7.92 -4.54 -16.19
CA HIS A 704 -9.02 -5.49 -16.36
C HIS A 704 -8.58 -6.79 -17.02
N HIS A 705 -7.60 -6.72 -17.93
CA HIS A 705 -7.01 -7.92 -18.49
C HIS A 705 -6.34 -8.77 -17.39
N CYS A 706 -5.48 -8.17 -16.58
CA CYS A 706 -4.68 -8.88 -15.59
C CYS A 706 -5.55 -9.43 -14.45
N LEU A 707 -6.45 -8.63 -13.92
CA LEU A 707 -7.36 -9.06 -12.86
C LEU A 707 -8.30 -10.18 -13.31
N ALA A 708 -8.80 -10.14 -14.56
CA ALA A 708 -9.61 -11.25 -15.09
C ALA A 708 -8.80 -12.53 -15.33
N GLU A 709 -7.51 -12.41 -15.65
CA GLU A 709 -6.60 -13.56 -15.80
C GLU A 709 -6.27 -14.17 -14.44
N GLU A 710 -5.94 -13.35 -13.45
CA GLU A 710 -5.72 -13.80 -12.06
C GLU A 710 -6.96 -14.47 -11.47
N LEU A 711 -8.14 -13.87 -11.69
CA LEU A 711 -9.40 -14.45 -11.27
C LEU A 711 -9.60 -15.84 -11.87
N LEU A 712 -9.32 -16.00 -13.17
CA LEU A 712 -9.43 -17.29 -13.85
C LEU A 712 -8.40 -18.31 -13.34
N ARG A 713 -7.14 -17.91 -13.08
CA ARG A 713 -6.12 -18.81 -12.53
C ARG A 713 -6.54 -19.36 -11.18
N PHE A 714 -7.19 -18.54 -10.37
CA PHE A 714 -7.68 -18.96 -9.06
C PHE A 714 -8.92 -19.85 -9.15
N GLU A 715 -9.91 -19.42 -9.94
CA GLU A 715 -11.18 -20.13 -10.10
C GLU A 715 -11.02 -21.45 -10.84
N LEU A 716 -10.15 -21.48 -11.86
CA LEU A 716 -9.89 -22.63 -12.72
C LEU A 716 -8.37 -22.90 -12.77
N PRO A 717 -7.79 -23.57 -11.76
CA PRO A 717 -6.34 -23.79 -11.65
C PRO A 717 -5.70 -24.44 -12.88
N ARG A 718 -6.47 -25.24 -13.62
CA ARG A 718 -6.01 -25.91 -14.85
C ARG A 718 -6.13 -25.06 -16.12
N ALA A 719 -6.58 -23.81 -16.04
CA ALA A 719 -6.87 -22.99 -17.21
C ALA A 719 -5.66 -22.84 -18.16
N GLU A 720 -4.45 -22.65 -17.62
CA GLU A 720 -3.25 -22.45 -18.42
C GLU A 720 -2.84 -23.72 -19.19
N GLU A 721 -2.85 -24.87 -18.51
CA GLU A 721 -2.61 -26.20 -19.09
C GLU A 721 -3.60 -26.47 -20.24
N LEU A 722 -4.89 -26.22 -19.98
CA LEU A 722 -5.97 -26.40 -20.94
C LEU A 722 -5.82 -25.50 -22.16
N LEU A 723 -5.56 -24.21 -21.95
CA LEU A 723 -5.36 -23.25 -23.03
C LEU A 723 -4.12 -23.60 -23.87
N GLY A 724 -3.04 -24.07 -23.22
CA GLY A 724 -1.83 -24.52 -23.90
C GLY A 724 -2.10 -25.65 -24.90
N SER A 725 -3.01 -26.57 -24.57
CA SER A 725 -3.43 -27.64 -25.50
C SER A 725 -4.14 -27.14 -26.76
N ALA A 726 -4.70 -25.93 -26.71
CA ALA A 726 -5.31 -25.24 -27.84
C ALA A 726 -4.33 -24.26 -28.54
N GLY A 727 -3.06 -24.21 -28.12
CA GLY A 727 -2.08 -23.25 -28.64
C GLY A 727 -2.34 -21.81 -28.18
N LEU A 728 -3.03 -21.63 -27.05
CA LEU A 728 -3.38 -20.34 -26.48
C LEU A 728 -2.66 -20.14 -25.14
N THR A 729 -2.42 -18.89 -24.77
CA THR A 729 -1.77 -18.53 -23.51
C THR A 729 -2.65 -17.58 -22.71
N LEU A 730 -2.80 -17.87 -21.42
CA LEU A 730 -3.40 -16.95 -20.45
C LEU A 730 -2.31 -16.02 -19.90
N ALA A 731 -1.68 -15.25 -20.78
CA ALA A 731 -0.62 -14.33 -20.39
C ALA A 731 -0.65 -13.13 -21.31
N SER A 732 -1.36 -12.09 -20.90
CA SER A 732 -1.20 -10.80 -21.54
C SER A 732 0.22 -10.27 -21.23
N PRO A 733 0.98 -9.79 -22.23
CA PRO A 733 2.41 -9.48 -22.07
C PRO A 733 2.71 -8.29 -21.15
N PHE A 734 1.66 -7.57 -20.75
CA PHE A 734 1.72 -6.41 -19.87
C PHE A 734 1.25 -6.74 -18.44
N CYS A 735 0.80 -7.97 -18.18
CA CYS A 735 0.47 -8.38 -16.83
C CYS A 735 1.74 -8.79 -16.08
N PRO A 736 1.84 -8.47 -14.78
CA PRO A 736 2.89 -9.02 -13.93
C PRO A 736 2.93 -10.54 -14.02
N ALA A 737 4.12 -11.11 -13.90
CA ALA A 737 4.26 -12.56 -13.80
C ALA A 737 3.53 -13.04 -12.53
N PRO A 738 2.73 -14.12 -12.62
CA PRO A 738 1.95 -14.64 -11.50
C PRO A 738 2.80 -15.19 -10.35
#